data_AF-A0A8H7SVU3-F1
#
_entry.id   AF-A0A8H7SVU3-F1
#
_cell.length_a   1.000
_cell.length_b   1.000
_cell.length_c   1.000
_cell.angle_alpha   90.00
_cell.angle_beta   90.00
_cell.angle_gamma   90.00
#
_symmetry.space_group_name_H-M   'P 1'
#
loop_
_entity.id
_entity.type
_entity.pdbx_description
1 polymer ?
#
loop_
_entity_poly.entity_id
_entity_poly.type
_entity_poly.pdbx_seq_one_letter_code
_entity_poly.pdbx_strand_id
1 'polypeptide(L)'
;MNKIAIALLGVLVSNIQATTYNVIAEPPANMSVAVIVDKVTYPLEATFGILYKGDAPSATTGYHYAFVDNKEVKVSEPFTRPPLKDGLLTTLNEFFNRSISNYELNTLPQVLEPLSSIHRINSDLHIMNQIPSIHIYGNTSATKYLEGNQLQDYKSKLNVAYIGLDNVQVFENVKVSLAGRSSRWVPKLSYGLKFDKKNSTTLFGYKNFKLRALAQDKSYLRENLCYNSYKSIGAPTSGFSYVRLFIDNKAVGLYGLIETFQDPWVAAKFADGEEGYKSGYLYQGIGFAQDDPKGLKLSDLRYEGINMANYNVGQYKIKAGINKKRINAYQDLQEFTKFINASSVSTTPESEWEKKLDVDGFIRAMAFEDVFGLSDGYMTGANNFYIYQDPNQNNRFTYIPVDMDSTLGDGFYRLDLMLSGNYSEHPGVFFRPLTRKIFSYPNYLNKYKEYILKFTQTLVNPSIMFPYIDSVVDMIRPDVEWDQSLPKVGKVTKDPYGKEDTEVLSTLVHLHSPSGMILAYKNQTESFDVAINGPLRNDIVVNLKDFIREKIVALLGVLVGTAQAITYNVIAEPPANMSVAVIVDKVTYPLEATFGILYKGDAPSATTGYHYAFVDNKEVKVSEPFTRPPLKDGLLTTLNEFFNRSISTYELNTLPQVLEPLSSIHRINSDLHIMNQIPSIHIYGNTSATKYLQDNQLQDYKVNLNVAYIGLDNVQVFENVKVSLAGHSSRWLSKLSYGLKFDKKNDTTLFGFKNFKLRALAHDRSYLRENLCHSSYKSIGAPTSGFSYVRLFIDNKAVGLYGLIETFQDPWVAAEFADGEKGYKSGYLYQGIGLALTSSGEVRASDLRYEGIDMASYRAGQYKIKAGKHKKRINAYQDLQEFTKFINESSVSTTPESEWEKKLDVDGFLRAMAMEDILGLSDGYMPSANNFYLYGVPNQNNRFTYIAADMDSTIGSGIYRLDLMLSGNYSEHPGFFSRPLTRKIFSYPNYLNKYKEYILKFTQTLVNPSIMFPYIDSVVDMIRPEVEWDQSLPRTGESVSKPFGGVNASAIKDIIRAYGEPGMMPTFNEKTESFDIAINGPYRKETSVNLKDFIREKSENVLAFYNQPNTSL
;
A
#
# COMPACT_ATOMS: atom_id res chain seq x y z
N MET A 1 42.52 91.35 38.58
CA MET A 1 42.33 90.25 39.55
C MET A 1 40.97 89.63 39.26
N ASN A 2 40.98 88.46 38.61
CA ASN A 2 40.52 87.18 39.16
C ASN A 2 38.98 87.12 39.32
N LYS A 3 38.30 86.41 38.40
CA LYS A 3 38.04 84.95 38.42
C LYS A 3 37.06 84.59 39.54
N ILE A 4 35.81 84.31 39.14
CA ILE A 4 34.99 83.12 39.48
C ILE A 4 33.58 83.41 38.95
N ALA A 5 33.31 82.91 37.75
CA ALA A 5 31.98 82.65 37.22
C ALA A 5 32.15 81.44 36.32
N ILE A 6 32.09 80.24 36.91
CA ILE A 6 31.87 78.90 36.33
C ILE A 6 32.14 77.91 37.48
N ALA A 7 31.10 77.22 37.94
CA ALA A 7 31.07 75.78 38.25
C ALA A 7 29.85 75.45 39.13
N LEU A 8 29.16 74.37 38.76
CA LEU A 8 28.12 73.64 39.50
C LEU A 8 26.69 74.17 39.40
N LEU A 9 26.06 73.87 38.26
CA LEU A 9 24.66 73.48 38.20
C LEU A 9 24.54 72.22 37.33
N GLY A 10 24.37 71.08 38.01
CA GLY A 10 23.67 69.89 37.55
C GLY A 10 24.18 69.16 36.31
N VAL A 11 25.19 68.31 36.47
CA VAL A 11 25.41 67.17 35.57
C VAL A 11 24.30 66.15 35.83
N LEU A 12 23.17 66.29 35.15
CA LEU A 12 22.32 65.17 34.75
C LEU A 12 22.79 64.78 33.35
N VAL A 13 23.92 64.06 33.27
CA VAL A 13 24.20 63.27 32.07
C VAL A 13 23.25 62.08 32.18
N SER A 14 22.05 62.23 31.63
CA SER A 14 21.32 61.07 31.13
C SER A 14 22.27 60.38 30.16
N ASN A 15 22.69 59.15 30.47
CA ASN A 15 23.30 58.27 29.49
C ASN A 15 22.36 58.22 28.28
N ILE A 16 22.62 59.03 27.25
CA ILE A 16 21.92 58.91 25.98
C ILE A 16 22.37 57.57 25.44
N GLN A 17 21.52 56.57 25.58
CA GLN A 17 21.82 55.22 25.15
C GLN A 17 21.97 55.26 23.63
N ALA A 18 23.18 54.97 23.14
CA ALA A 18 23.46 54.93 21.72
C ALA A 18 22.77 53.71 21.11
N THR A 19 22.04 53.95 20.02
CA THR A 19 21.41 52.92 19.19
C THR A 19 22.21 52.78 17.90
N THR A 20 22.55 51.55 17.52
CA THR A 20 23.15 51.21 16.24
C THR A 20 22.06 51.06 15.18
N TYR A 21 22.12 51.88 14.14
CA TYR A 21 21.20 51.82 13.00
C TYR A 21 21.87 51.09 11.82
N ASN A 22 21.16 50.13 11.24
CA ASN A 22 21.65 49.29 10.13
C ASN A 22 20.71 49.40 8.92
N VAL A 23 21.24 49.75 7.75
CA VAL A 23 20.46 49.79 6.50
C VAL A 23 21.24 49.25 5.31
N ILE A 24 20.59 48.42 4.51
CA ILE A 24 21.08 47.96 3.21
C ILE A 24 20.64 48.98 2.16
N ALA A 25 21.60 49.54 1.44
CA ALA A 25 21.33 50.58 0.45
C ALA A 25 22.32 50.55 -0.72
N GLU A 26 21.88 51.08 -1.86
CA GLU A 26 22.75 51.43 -2.98
C GLU A 26 22.63 52.94 -3.24
N PRO A 27 23.42 53.79 -2.54
CA PRO A 27 23.37 55.23 -2.77
C PRO A 27 23.84 55.58 -4.20
N PRO A 28 23.29 56.63 -4.81
CA PRO A 28 23.82 57.19 -6.06
C PRO A 28 25.31 57.53 -5.95
N ALA A 29 26.00 57.59 -7.09
CA ALA A 29 27.41 57.95 -7.12
C ALA A 29 27.65 59.31 -6.42
N ASN A 30 28.68 59.36 -5.57
CA ASN A 30 29.08 60.52 -4.75
C ASN A 30 28.15 60.88 -3.57
N MET A 31 27.14 60.07 -3.26
CA MET A 31 26.35 60.23 -2.04
C MET A 31 26.78 59.23 -0.95
N SER A 32 26.62 59.59 0.32
CA SER A 32 26.74 58.68 1.46
C SER A 32 25.37 58.41 2.09
N VAL A 33 25.30 57.45 3.00
CA VAL A 33 24.05 57.09 3.70
C VAL A 33 24.07 57.69 5.09
N ALA A 34 22.91 58.15 5.55
CA ALA A 34 22.69 58.70 6.88
C ALA A 34 21.39 58.17 7.47
N VAL A 35 21.26 58.23 8.79
CA VAL A 35 19.99 58.09 9.50
C VAL A 35 19.58 59.44 10.06
N ILE A 36 18.31 59.80 9.91
CA ILE A 36 17.71 60.98 10.51
C ILE A 36 16.93 60.51 11.73
N VAL A 37 17.38 60.89 12.93
CA VAL A 37 16.76 60.55 14.21
C VAL A 37 16.23 61.83 14.83
N ASP A 38 14.91 61.90 15.08
CA ASP A 38 14.26 63.08 15.67
C ASP A 38 14.68 64.41 15.00
N LYS A 39 14.76 64.39 13.66
CA LYS A 39 15.15 65.51 12.76
C LYS A 39 16.65 65.85 12.71
N VAL A 40 17.51 65.07 13.38
CA VAL A 40 18.97 65.25 13.34
C VAL A 40 19.60 64.16 12.46
N THR A 41 20.50 64.55 11.56
CA THR A 41 21.15 63.63 10.60
C THR A 41 22.47 63.10 11.16
N TYR A 42 22.65 61.78 11.13
CA TYR A 42 23.85 61.07 11.56
C TYR A 42 24.39 60.21 10.41
N PRO A 43 25.69 60.29 10.08
CA PRO A 43 26.27 59.51 8.99
C PRO A 43 26.34 58.02 9.34
N LEU A 44 26.17 57.17 8.33
CA LEU A 44 26.38 55.73 8.42
C LEU A 44 27.55 55.30 7.53
N GLU A 45 28.32 54.31 7.98
CA GLU A 45 29.50 53.81 7.28
C GLU A 45 29.20 52.48 6.58
N ALA A 46 29.69 52.33 5.35
CA ALA A 46 29.50 51.11 4.57
C ALA A 46 30.33 49.96 5.15
N THR A 47 29.66 48.84 5.43
CA THR A 47 30.25 47.55 5.76
C THR A 47 30.06 46.63 4.56
N PHE A 48 31.16 46.03 4.08
CA PHE A 48 31.19 45.18 2.87
C PHE A 48 30.48 45.82 1.65
N GLY A 49 30.39 47.15 1.58
CA GLY A 49 29.93 47.89 0.41
C GLY A 49 28.42 48.12 0.26
N ILE A 50 27.55 47.38 0.94
CA ILE A 50 26.08 47.57 0.83
C ILE A 50 25.33 47.73 2.17
N LEU A 51 25.90 47.30 3.30
CA LEU A 51 25.27 47.40 4.61
C LEU A 51 25.87 48.58 5.38
N TYR A 52 25.10 49.63 5.57
CA TYR A 52 25.53 50.84 6.26
C TYR A 52 25.18 50.79 7.74
N LYS A 53 26.15 51.10 8.60
CA LYS A 53 26.01 51.04 10.06
C LYS A 53 26.53 52.31 10.72
N GLY A 54 25.91 52.70 11.82
CA GLY A 54 26.38 53.83 12.62
C GLY A 54 25.54 54.04 13.87
N ASP A 55 26.17 54.64 14.87
CA ASP A 55 25.53 54.92 16.16
C ASP A 55 24.93 56.33 16.18
N ALA A 56 23.70 56.42 16.66
CA ALA A 56 22.99 57.67 16.92
C ALA A 56 22.14 57.54 18.20
N PRO A 57 21.60 58.62 18.78
CA PRO A 57 20.66 58.51 19.90
C PRO A 57 19.47 57.60 19.56
N SER A 58 18.87 56.96 20.56
CA SER A 58 17.58 56.28 20.39
C SER A 58 16.50 57.28 19.97
N ALA A 59 15.78 56.97 18.89
CA ALA A 59 14.66 57.80 18.42
C ALA A 59 13.54 57.87 19.47
N THR A 60 12.99 59.06 19.70
CA THR A 60 11.83 59.29 20.58
C THR A 60 10.54 59.47 19.81
N THR A 61 10.60 60.08 18.62
CA THR A 61 9.47 60.30 17.71
C THR A 61 9.54 59.40 16.48
N GLY A 62 10.76 59.01 16.06
CA GLY A 62 11.00 58.08 14.98
C GLY A 62 12.29 58.39 14.22
N TYR A 63 12.61 57.53 13.26
CA TYR A 63 13.80 57.68 12.41
C TYR A 63 13.51 57.29 10.96
N HIS A 64 14.38 57.69 10.04
CA HIS A 64 14.33 57.23 8.65
C HIS A 64 15.71 57.38 8.00
N TYR A 65 15.97 56.62 6.95
CA TYR A 65 17.26 56.69 6.25
C TYR A 65 17.25 57.71 5.12
N ALA A 66 18.43 58.23 4.80
CA ALA A 66 18.61 59.22 3.75
C ALA A 66 19.93 59.04 3.02
N PHE A 67 19.97 59.49 1.77
CA PHE A 67 21.20 59.73 1.02
C PHE A 67 21.57 61.20 1.12
N VAL A 68 22.83 61.45 1.48
CA VAL A 68 23.36 62.78 1.71
C VAL A 68 24.51 63.08 0.74
N ASP A 69 24.57 64.31 0.27
CA ASP A 69 25.68 64.88 -0.49
C ASP A 69 26.22 66.07 0.30
N ASN A 70 27.51 66.04 0.65
CA ASN A 70 28.15 67.06 1.49
C ASN A 70 27.36 67.39 2.79
N LYS A 71 26.79 66.36 3.44
CA LYS A 71 25.94 66.43 4.64
C LYS A 71 24.54 67.03 4.44
N GLU A 72 24.15 67.33 3.21
CA GLU A 72 22.81 67.78 2.87
C GLU A 72 21.96 66.59 2.39
N VAL A 73 20.76 66.43 2.94
CA VAL A 73 19.81 65.37 2.56
C VAL A 73 19.29 65.60 1.15
N LYS A 74 19.55 64.67 0.23
CA LYS A 74 19.10 64.73 -1.17
C LYS A 74 17.95 63.79 -1.46
N VAL A 75 17.98 62.60 -0.87
CA VAL A 75 16.91 61.60 -0.97
C VAL A 75 16.66 61.09 0.44
N SER A 76 15.40 60.96 0.84
CA SER A 76 15.02 60.45 2.15
C SER A 76 13.89 59.43 1.97
N GLU A 77 13.78 58.47 2.87
CA GLU A 77 12.63 57.56 2.86
C GLU A 77 11.32 58.37 2.99
N PRO A 78 10.26 58.02 2.26
CA PRO A 78 8.99 58.77 2.27
C PRO A 78 8.14 58.47 3.51
N PHE A 79 8.67 57.74 4.49
CA PHE A 79 8.00 57.32 5.71
C PHE A 79 8.96 57.41 6.91
N THR A 80 8.38 57.51 8.11
CA THR A 80 9.12 57.47 9.37
C THR A 80 8.93 56.11 10.03
N ARG A 81 10.04 55.49 10.43
CA ARG A 81 10.06 54.26 11.23
C ARG A 81 9.81 54.59 12.70
N PRO A 82 9.04 53.75 13.43
CA PRO A 82 8.78 53.99 14.84
C PRO A 82 10.06 53.81 15.68
N PRO A 83 10.14 54.44 16.86
CA PRO A 83 11.15 54.11 17.86
C PRO A 83 11.29 52.61 18.11
N LEU A 84 12.51 52.17 18.46
CA LEU A 84 12.75 50.80 18.91
C LEU A 84 11.94 50.50 20.19
N LYS A 85 11.48 49.25 20.33
CA LYS A 85 10.83 48.79 21.56
C LYS A 85 11.80 48.86 22.74
N ASP A 86 11.27 49.11 23.93
CA ASP A 86 12.04 49.24 25.18
C ASP A 86 13.10 48.15 25.33
N GLY A 87 14.37 48.55 25.48
CA GLY A 87 15.51 47.66 25.71
C GLY A 87 16.29 47.21 24.47
N LEU A 88 15.83 47.50 23.25
CA LEU A 88 16.60 47.23 22.01
C LEU A 88 17.52 48.42 21.66
N LEU A 89 18.78 48.12 21.34
CA LEU A 89 19.82 49.12 20.98
C LEU A 89 20.37 48.96 19.56
N THR A 90 19.77 48.08 18.77
CA THR A 90 20.20 47.83 17.41
C THR A 90 18.96 47.65 16.56
N THR A 91 18.86 48.37 15.44
CA THR A 91 17.81 48.10 14.44
C THR A 91 18.11 46.79 13.73
N LEU A 92 17.10 46.18 13.10
CA LEU A 92 17.33 45.12 12.12
C LEU A 92 18.23 45.64 10.98
N ASN A 93 18.80 44.74 10.19
CA ASN A 93 19.40 45.06 8.90
C ASN A 93 18.26 45.43 7.93
N GLU A 94 17.77 46.66 8.03
CA GLU A 94 16.64 47.15 7.26
C GLU A 94 17.03 47.40 5.80
N PHE A 95 16.07 47.45 4.89
CA PHE A 95 16.33 47.76 3.49
C PHE A 95 15.82 49.17 3.18
N PHE A 96 16.65 49.99 2.54
CA PHE A 96 16.29 51.36 2.20
C PHE A 96 15.00 51.40 1.39
N ASN A 97 14.06 52.25 1.79
CA ASN A 97 12.76 52.39 1.17
C ASN A 97 11.88 51.12 1.26
N ARG A 98 12.01 50.37 2.36
CA ARG A 98 11.10 49.28 2.77
C ARG A 98 10.69 49.47 4.22
N SER A 99 9.43 49.85 4.45
CA SER A 99 8.90 50.08 5.80
C SER A 99 8.69 48.79 6.59
N ILE A 100 8.63 47.63 5.92
CA ILE A 100 8.38 46.31 6.52
C ILE A 100 9.60 45.41 6.25
N SER A 101 10.16 44.87 7.33
CA SER A 101 11.29 43.92 7.30
C SER A 101 10.84 42.48 7.58
N ASN A 102 9.74 42.30 8.30
CA ASN A 102 9.16 41.01 8.68
C ASN A 102 7.66 41.02 8.38
N TYR A 103 7.18 40.05 7.62
CA TYR A 103 5.81 40.03 7.07
C TYR A 103 4.92 39.05 7.84
N GLU A 104 3.61 39.27 7.82
CA GLU A 104 2.64 38.26 8.26
C GLU A 104 2.22 37.44 7.04
N LEU A 105 2.52 36.15 7.06
CA LEU A 105 2.16 35.23 5.98
C LEU A 105 1.08 34.26 6.44
N ASN A 106 0.13 34.01 5.55
CA ASN A 106 -0.75 32.85 5.70
C ASN A 106 0.09 31.57 5.52
N THR A 107 -0.37 30.46 6.09
CA THR A 107 0.34 29.17 5.98
C THR A 107 -0.48 28.16 5.20
N LEU A 108 0.20 27.32 4.43
CA LEU A 108 -0.40 26.13 3.86
C LEU A 108 -0.57 25.05 4.94
N PRO A 109 -1.66 24.26 4.94
CA PRO A 109 -1.86 23.20 5.92
C PRO A 109 -0.83 22.08 5.73
N GLN A 110 -0.56 21.27 6.76
CA GLN A 110 0.08 19.97 6.57
C GLN A 110 -0.99 18.98 6.12
N VAL A 111 -0.88 18.46 4.88
CA VAL A 111 -1.94 17.65 4.25
C VAL A 111 -1.77 16.16 4.53
N LEU A 112 -0.52 15.70 4.52
CA LEU A 112 -0.14 14.33 4.85
C LEU A 112 1.02 14.35 5.83
N GLU A 113 1.08 13.36 6.72
CA GLU A 113 2.23 13.19 7.58
C GLU A 113 3.53 13.03 6.75
N PRO A 114 4.64 13.65 7.19
CA PRO A 114 5.94 13.44 6.58
C PRO A 114 6.28 11.95 6.47
N LEU A 115 6.81 11.54 5.32
CA LEU A 115 7.34 10.19 5.15
C LEU A 115 8.44 9.93 6.19
N SER A 116 8.45 8.73 6.76
CA SER A 116 9.41 8.34 7.80
C SER A 116 10.87 8.36 7.34
N SER A 117 11.12 8.40 6.03
CA SER A 117 12.46 8.56 5.44
C SER A 117 13.01 9.99 5.59
N ILE A 118 12.17 10.97 5.92
CA ILE A 118 12.58 12.37 6.01
C ILE A 118 13.18 12.66 7.39
N HIS A 119 14.50 12.79 7.41
CA HIS A 119 15.31 13.21 8.56
C HIS A 119 16.06 14.49 8.18
N ARG A 120 15.34 15.61 8.24
CA ARG A 120 15.82 16.91 7.75
C ARG A 120 16.46 17.70 8.88
N ILE A 121 17.68 18.19 8.65
CA ILE A 121 18.38 19.10 9.56
C ILE A 121 17.52 20.32 9.90
N ASN A 122 17.53 20.74 11.17
CA ASN A 122 16.91 21.99 11.59
C ASN A 122 17.74 23.18 11.09
N SER A 123 17.14 24.12 10.35
CA SER A 123 17.88 25.17 9.65
C SER A 123 17.02 26.42 9.42
N ASP A 124 17.61 27.59 9.70
CA ASP A 124 17.02 28.91 9.52
C ASP A 124 17.22 29.51 8.11
N LEU A 125 17.70 28.70 7.15
CA LEU A 125 17.98 29.17 5.79
C LEU A 125 16.73 29.70 5.06
N HIS A 126 15.59 29.03 5.25
CA HIS A 126 14.34 29.28 4.53
C HIS A 126 13.24 29.80 5.46
N ILE A 127 13.53 30.88 6.18
CA ILE A 127 12.51 31.62 6.93
C ILE A 127 11.63 32.37 5.91
N MET A 128 10.34 32.07 5.91
CA MET A 128 9.43 32.46 4.83
C MET A 128 8.99 33.92 4.86
N ASN A 129 8.91 34.52 6.04
CA ASN A 129 8.33 35.85 6.25
C ASN A 129 9.34 37.00 6.16
N GLN A 130 10.53 36.75 5.61
CA GLN A 130 11.57 37.75 5.44
C GLN A 130 12.31 37.55 4.13
N ILE A 131 12.90 38.63 3.62
CA ILE A 131 13.71 38.60 2.40
C ILE A 131 15.14 39.07 2.76
N PRO A 132 16.07 38.15 3.05
CA PRO A 132 17.46 38.48 3.31
C PRO A 132 18.19 38.99 2.05
N SER A 133 19.37 39.57 2.22
CA SER A 133 20.23 40.00 1.12
C SER A 133 21.47 39.13 0.99
N ILE A 134 21.87 38.83 -0.25
CA ILE A 134 23.13 38.19 -0.59
C ILE A 134 23.97 39.17 -1.41
N HIS A 135 25.22 39.37 -1.01
CA HIS A 135 26.17 40.21 -1.72
C HIS A 135 27.38 39.41 -2.19
N ILE A 136 27.64 39.43 -3.49
CA ILE A 136 28.80 38.78 -4.12
C ILE A 136 29.80 39.86 -4.55
N TYR A 137 31.05 39.77 -4.09
CA TYR A 137 32.04 40.82 -4.32
C TYR A 137 33.49 40.33 -4.28
N GLY A 138 34.42 41.25 -4.47
CA GLY A 138 35.86 41.05 -4.24
C GLY A 138 36.70 40.93 -5.51
N ASN A 139 36.10 40.62 -6.67
CA ASN A 139 36.79 40.64 -7.95
C ASN A 139 35.84 40.98 -9.11
N THR A 140 35.75 42.28 -9.40
CA THR A 140 34.87 42.84 -10.43
C THR A 140 35.22 42.41 -11.86
N SER A 141 36.48 42.04 -12.12
CA SER A 141 36.85 41.49 -13.43
C SER A 141 36.28 40.10 -13.63
N ALA A 142 36.25 39.28 -12.58
CA ALA A 142 35.72 37.92 -12.64
C ALA A 142 34.19 37.86 -12.71
N THR A 143 33.48 38.76 -12.00
CA THR A 143 32.01 38.91 -12.11
C THR A 143 31.61 39.37 -13.51
N LYS A 144 32.27 40.40 -14.06
CA LYS A 144 32.06 40.84 -15.45
C LYS A 144 32.37 39.74 -16.47
N TYR A 145 33.38 38.90 -16.22
CA TYR A 145 33.68 37.77 -17.08
C TYR A 145 32.58 36.69 -17.02
N LEU A 146 32.10 36.34 -15.82
CA LEU A 146 30.96 35.44 -15.63
C LEU A 146 29.75 35.92 -16.43
N GLU A 147 29.38 37.18 -16.27
CA GLU A 147 28.23 37.78 -16.94
C GLU A 147 28.45 37.97 -18.43
N GLY A 148 29.68 38.23 -18.89
CA GLY A 148 30.01 38.37 -20.31
C GLY A 148 30.04 37.05 -21.09
N ASN A 149 30.29 35.92 -20.42
CA ASN A 149 30.53 34.62 -21.04
C ASN A 149 29.46 33.59 -20.65
N GLN A 150 28.19 33.95 -20.83
CA GLN A 150 27.03 33.22 -20.30
C GLN A 150 26.97 31.73 -20.66
N LEU A 151 27.50 31.33 -21.81
CA LEU A 151 27.43 29.94 -22.29
C LEU A 151 28.58 29.06 -21.78
N GLN A 152 29.61 29.66 -21.17
CA GLN A 152 30.78 28.91 -20.69
C GLN A 152 30.56 28.40 -19.26
N ASP A 153 31.04 27.19 -18.97
CA ASP A 153 31.11 26.64 -17.62
C ASP A 153 32.28 27.22 -16.82
N TYR A 154 32.27 28.55 -16.65
CA TYR A 154 33.27 29.29 -15.87
C TYR A 154 32.90 29.34 -14.38
N LYS A 155 33.91 29.27 -13.52
CA LYS A 155 33.80 29.34 -12.06
C LYS A 155 34.87 30.29 -11.53
N SER A 156 34.46 31.23 -10.67
CA SER A 156 35.38 32.12 -9.96
C SER A 156 35.27 31.94 -8.45
N LYS A 157 36.32 32.32 -7.71
CA LYS A 157 36.29 32.44 -6.25
C LYS A 157 36.01 33.90 -5.90
N LEU A 158 34.91 34.14 -5.20
CA LEU A 158 34.44 35.47 -4.79
C LEU A 158 34.06 35.44 -3.31
N ASN A 159 33.93 36.63 -2.71
CA ASN A 159 33.40 36.78 -1.37
C ASN A 159 31.88 36.84 -1.43
N VAL A 160 31.22 36.28 -0.42
CA VAL A 160 29.76 36.27 -0.28
C VAL A 160 29.40 36.72 1.13
N ALA A 161 28.56 37.73 1.25
CA ALA A 161 27.90 38.07 2.51
C ALA A 161 26.42 37.69 2.45
N TYR A 162 25.95 36.93 3.44
CA TYR A 162 24.52 36.73 3.72
C TYR A 162 24.12 37.68 4.84
N ILE A 163 23.12 38.51 4.59
CA ILE A 163 22.61 39.54 5.51
C ILE A 163 21.14 39.22 5.78
N GLY A 164 20.86 38.54 6.89
CA GLY A 164 19.51 38.34 7.41
C GLY A 164 19.03 39.54 8.22
N LEU A 165 17.86 39.45 8.84
CA LEU A 165 17.30 40.59 9.59
C LEU A 165 18.13 41.00 10.81
N ASP A 166 18.70 40.05 11.53
CA ASP A 166 19.46 40.28 12.75
C ASP A 166 20.85 39.61 12.73
N ASN A 167 21.20 38.94 11.62
CA ASN A 167 22.45 38.24 11.46
C ASN A 167 23.17 38.59 10.16
N VAL A 168 24.50 38.50 10.20
CA VAL A 168 25.36 38.64 9.03
C VAL A 168 26.42 37.55 9.05
N GLN A 169 26.57 36.83 7.93
CA GLN A 169 27.60 35.82 7.74
C GLN A 169 28.40 36.13 6.48
N VAL A 170 29.73 36.23 6.62
CA VAL A 170 30.65 36.55 5.52
C VAL A 170 31.52 35.35 5.21
N PHE A 171 31.68 35.06 3.92
CA PHE A 171 32.37 33.91 3.41
C PHE A 171 33.35 34.33 2.33
N GLU A 172 34.61 33.93 2.49
CA GLU A 172 35.64 34.18 1.50
C GLU A 172 35.80 33.00 0.55
N ASN A 173 36.30 33.27 -0.66
CA ASN A 173 36.68 32.23 -1.62
C ASN A 173 35.56 31.26 -2.02
N VAL A 174 34.30 31.70 -1.96
CA VAL A 174 33.13 30.93 -2.41
C VAL A 174 33.20 30.76 -3.93
N LYS A 175 33.00 29.53 -4.42
CA LYS A 175 32.94 29.27 -5.85
C LYS A 175 31.60 29.74 -6.40
N VAL A 176 31.64 30.77 -7.23
CA VAL A 176 30.49 31.36 -7.92
C VAL A 176 30.54 30.98 -9.39
N SER A 177 29.38 30.64 -9.95
CA SER A 177 29.20 30.27 -11.36
C SER A 177 27.80 30.62 -11.84
N LEU A 178 27.59 30.66 -13.16
CA LEU A 178 26.23 30.70 -13.70
C LEU A 178 25.56 29.33 -13.60
N ALA A 179 24.27 29.32 -13.30
CA ALA A 179 23.48 28.11 -13.07
C ALA A 179 22.48 27.83 -14.19
N GLY A 180 22.19 26.53 -14.38
CA GLY A 180 21.23 26.00 -15.34
C GLY A 180 21.71 26.04 -16.80
N ARG A 181 20.83 25.62 -17.71
CA ARG A 181 21.09 25.57 -19.17
C ARG A 181 20.30 26.68 -19.87
N SER A 182 18.99 26.51 -19.98
CA SER A 182 18.07 27.49 -20.60
C SER A 182 18.03 28.82 -19.83
N SER A 183 18.23 28.79 -18.51
CA SER A 183 18.35 29.98 -17.66
C SER A 183 19.56 30.85 -17.96
N ARG A 184 20.51 30.40 -18.80
CA ARG A 184 21.63 31.20 -19.31
C ARG A 184 21.29 31.92 -20.63
N TRP A 185 20.12 31.66 -21.21
CA TRP A 185 19.66 32.24 -22.47
C TRP A 185 18.70 33.42 -22.27
N VAL A 186 18.62 33.93 -21.04
CA VAL A 186 17.76 35.05 -20.65
C VAL A 186 18.60 36.17 -20.05
N PRO A 187 18.18 37.45 -20.17
CA PRO A 187 18.93 38.59 -19.63
C PRO A 187 19.17 38.55 -18.12
N LYS A 188 18.26 37.93 -17.35
CA LYS A 188 18.40 37.81 -15.90
C LYS A 188 19.00 36.45 -15.55
N LEU A 189 20.29 36.44 -15.25
CA LEU A 189 21.08 35.23 -15.06
C LEU A 189 20.87 34.61 -13.68
N SER A 190 20.88 33.27 -13.61
CA SER A 190 20.89 32.51 -12.34
C SER A 190 22.32 32.18 -11.91
N TYR A 191 22.57 32.13 -10.59
CA TYR A 191 23.91 31.91 -10.03
C TYR A 191 23.96 30.66 -9.15
N GLY A 192 25.08 29.96 -9.15
CA GLY A 192 25.36 28.83 -8.25
C GLY A 192 26.48 29.20 -7.29
N LEU A 193 26.25 28.96 -5.99
CA LEU A 193 27.20 29.23 -4.91
C LEU A 193 27.65 27.91 -4.28
N LYS A 194 28.96 27.67 -4.25
CA LYS A 194 29.57 26.47 -3.65
C LYS A 194 30.67 26.84 -2.66
N PHE A 195 30.40 26.57 -1.39
CA PHE A 195 31.28 26.86 -0.26
C PHE A 195 32.36 25.77 -0.16
N ASP A 196 33.53 26.08 0.39
CA ASP A 196 34.64 25.11 0.42
C ASP A 196 34.29 23.88 1.27
N LYS A 197 34.73 22.71 0.80
CA LYS A 197 34.55 21.45 1.52
C LYS A 197 35.54 21.30 2.68
N LYS A 198 36.72 21.91 2.58
CA LYS A 198 37.83 21.75 3.54
C LYS A 198 37.65 22.57 4.82
N ASN A 199 36.89 23.65 4.75
CA ASN A 199 36.58 24.49 5.89
C ASN A 199 35.18 24.07 6.35
N SER A 200 34.98 23.78 7.63
CA SER A 200 33.68 23.34 8.19
C SER A 200 32.59 24.43 8.10
N THR A 201 32.87 25.54 7.42
CA THR A 201 31.98 26.66 7.15
C THR A 201 30.76 26.22 6.33
N THR A 202 29.58 26.48 6.87
CA THR A 202 28.29 26.26 6.22
C THR A 202 27.43 27.51 6.37
N LEU A 203 26.49 27.72 5.46
CA LEU A 203 25.40 28.67 5.66
C LEU A 203 24.18 27.86 6.13
N PHE A 204 23.88 27.95 7.43
CA PHE A 204 22.81 27.20 8.11
C PHE A 204 22.81 25.69 7.82
N GLY A 205 23.98 25.05 7.83
CA GLY A 205 24.13 23.61 7.60
C GLY A 205 24.32 23.20 6.13
N TYR A 206 24.21 24.14 5.19
CA TYR A 206 24.30 23.86 3.75
C TYR A 206 25.57 24.46 3.11
N LYS A 207 26.02 23.85 2.00
CA LYS A 207 27.24 24.25 1.25
C LYS A 207 27.02 24.56 -0.22
N ASN A 208 25.87 24.21 -0.80
CA ASN A 208 25.60 24.38 -2.22
C ASN A 208 24.21 24.95 -2.44
N PHE A 209 24.15 26.10 -3.09
CA PHE A 209 22.92 26.86 -3.31
C PHE A 209 22.82 27.28 -4.76
N LYS A 210 21.59 27.50 -5.21
CA LYS A 210 21.29 28.15 -6.47
C LYS A 210 20.44 29.39 -6.17
N LEU A 211 20.83 30.50 -6.78
CA LEU A 211 20.05 31.73 -6.88
C LEU A 211 19.32 31.71 -8.21
N ARG A 212 18.02 31.40 -8.18
CA ARG A 212 17.11 31.30 -9.32
C ARG A 212 16.66 32.70 -9.72
N ALA A 213 16.86 33.05 -10.98
CA ALA A 213 16.46 34.35 -11.52
C ALA A 213 14.94 34.53 -11.64
N LEU A 214 14.17 33.43 -11.66
CA LEU A 214 12.71 33.42 -11.89
C LEU A 214 12.32 34.13 -13.20
N ALA A 215 13.22 34.14 -14.18
CA ALA A 215 13.11 35.00 -15.37
C ALA A 215 11.94 34.64 -16.30
N GLN A 216 11.54 33.37 -16.30
CA GLN A 216 10.46 32.84 -17.14
C GLN A 216 9.10 32.83 -16.42
N ASP A 217 9.08 32.91 -15.09
CA ASP A 217 7.83 32.99 -14.32
C ASP A 217 7.50 34.45 -14.01
N LYS A 218 6.60 35.05 -14.81
CA LYS A 218 6.16 36.44 -14.60
C LYS A 218 5.45 36.66 -13.26
N SER A 219 4.97 35.60 -12.61
CA SER A 219 4.37 35.68 -11.29
C SER A 219 5.39 35.67 -10.15
N TYR A 220 6.64 35.24 -10.37
CA TYR A 220 7.64 34.98 -9.32
C TYR A 220 7.23 33.96 -8.24
N LEU A 221 6.08 33.29 -8.38
CA LEU A 221 5.46 32.48 -7.32
C LEU A 221 5.48 30.97 -7.60
N ARG A 222 5.48 30.51 -8.85
CA ARG A 222 5.16 29.10 -9.19
C ARG A 222 6.08 28.11 -8.51
N GLU A 223 7.38 28.37 -8.58
CA GLU A 223 8.40 27.51 -7.98
C GLU A 223 8.28 27.53 -6.44
N ASN A 224 8.04 28.71 -5.82
CA ASN A 224 7.79 28.85 -4.38
C ASN A 224 6.55 28.05 -3.94
N LEU A 225 5.42 28.24 -4.62
CA LEU A 225 4.16 27.56 -4.32
C LEU A 225 4.33 26.04 -4.43
N CYS A 226 5.04 25.57 -5.45
CA CYS A 226 5.27 24.15 -5.64
C CYS A 226 6.15 23.55 -4.53
N TYR A 227 7.28 24.17 -4.20
CA TYR A 227 8.15 23.67 -3.12
C TYR A 227 7.45 23.64 -1.76
N ASN A 228 6.69 24.68 -1.43
CA ASN A 228 5.96 24.77 -0.16
C ASN A 228 4.76 23.81 -0.11
N SER A 229 4.03 23.64 -1.21
CA SER A 229 2.93 22.67 -1.30
C SER A 229 3.45 21.22 -1.27
N TYR A 230 4.60 20.94 -1.90
CA TYR A 230 5.20 19.60 -1.88
C TYR A 230 5.72 19.22 -0.47
N LYS A 231 6.18 20.20 0.30
CA LYS A 231 6.51 20.00 1.72
C LYS A 231 5.25 19.65 2.54
N SER A 232 4.13 20.31 2.25
CA SER A 232 2.84 20.08 2.91
C SER A 232 2.27 18.67 2.69
N ILE A 233 2.56 18.02 1.56
CA ILE A 233 2.18 16.61 1.33
C ILE A 233 3.16 15.60 1.95
N GLY A 234 4.09 16.06 2.79
CA GLY A 234 4.99 15.21 3.55
C GLY A 234 6.05 14.48 2.71
N ALA A 235 6.42 15.02 1.55
CA ALA A 235 7.34 14.39 0.60
C ALA A 235 8.73 15.07 0.57
N PRO A 236 9.81 14.36 0.16
CA PRO A 236 11.16 14.90 0.21
C PRO A 236 11.38 15.98 -0.85
N THR A 237 11.70 17.19 -0.40
CA THR A 237 12.06 18.32 -1.26
C THR A 237 13.00 19.30 -0.54
N SER A 238 13.57 20.24 -1.31
CA SER A 238 14.34 21.40 -0.82
C SER A 238 13.41 22.51 -0.32
N GLY A 239 13.93 23.40 0.52
CA GLY A 239 13.25 24.66 0.81
C GLY A 239 13.42 25.67 -0.33
N PHE A 240 12.53 26.65 -0.34
CA PHE A 240 12.59 27.78 -1.26
C PHE A 240 12.27 29.05 -0.47
N SER A 241 13.11 30.08 -0.59
CA SER A 241 12.85 31.42 -0.03
C SER A 241 13.33 32.49 -1.02
N TYR A 242 13.00 33.75 -0.77
CA TYR A 242 13.45 34.86 -1.62
C TYR A 242 14.68 35.55 -1.04
N VAL A 243 15.55 36.08 -1.90
CA VAL A 243 16.73 36.87 -1.53
C VAL A 243 16.89 38.07 -2.45
N ARG A 244 17.37 39.20 -1.91
CA ARG A 244 17.84 40.34 -2.71
C ARG A 244 19.31 40.11 -3.05
N LEU A 245 19.66 40.14 -4.34
CA LEU A 245 21.02 39.91 -4.81
C LEU A 245 21.71 41.22 -5.16
N PHE A 246 22.93 41.38 -4.65
CA PHE A 246 23.87 42.43 -5.02
C PHE A 246 25.15 41.80 -5.57
N ILE A 247 25.73 42.38 -6.62
CA ILE A 247 27.03 42.01 -7.17
C ILE A 247 27.86 43.28 -7.31
N ASP A 248 29.07 43.31 -6.75
CA ASP A 248 29.97 44.48 -6.80
C ASP A 248 29.30 45.80 -6.37
N ASN A 249 28.49 45.72 -5.30
CA ASN A 249 27.73 46.83 -4.70
C ASN A 249 26.59 47.35 -5.59
N LYS A 250 26.24 46.62 -6.64
CA LYS A 250 25.12 46.91 -7.53
C LYS A 250 23.98 45.93 -7.31
N ALA A 251 22.77 46.45 -7.20
CA ALA A 251 21.55 45.68 -7.18
C ALA A 251 21.41 44.85 -8.46
N VAL A 252 21.12 43.56 -8.31
CA VAL A 252 20.81 42.64 -9.43
C VAL A 252 19.33 42.27 -9.45
N GLY A 253 18.70 42.17 -8.27
CA GLY A 253 17.25 42.02 -8.14
C GLY A 253 16.82 40.98 -7.12
N LEU A 254 15.57 40.55 -7.21
CA LEU A 254 14.93 39.52 -6.43
C LEU A 254 15.19 38.13 -7.04
N TYR A 255 15.63 37.20 -6.21
CA TYR A 255 16.00 35.84 -6.61
C TYR A 255 15.35 34.81 -5.68
N GLY A 256 15.07 33.63 -6.22
CA GLY A 256 14.76 32.45 -5.41
C GLY A 256 16.04 31.80 -4.89
N LEU A 257 16.11 31.49 -3.61
CA LEU A 257 17.17 30.72 -2.98
C LEU A 257 16.71 29.27 -2.83
N ILE A 258 17.50 28.33 -3.35
CA ILE A 258 17.24 26.89 -3.24
C ILE A 258 18.51 26.09 -2.96
N GLU A 259 18.40 25.08 -2.11
CA GLU A 259 19.46 24.08 -1.88
C GLU A 259 19.73 23.25 -3.15
N THR A 260 21.00 22.96 -3.45
CA THR A 260 21.32 22.12 -4.62
C THR A 260 21.30 20.63 -4.27
N PHE A 261 20.52 19.84 -5.02
CA PHE A 261 20.42 18.37 -4.94
C PHE A 261 21.72 17.64 -5.32
N GLN A 262 22.65 17.59 -4.38
CA GLN A 262 23.95 16.89 -4.43
C GLN A 262 24.55 16.85 -3.01
N ASP A 263 25.57 16.03 -2.75
CA ASP A 263 26.25 16.03 -1.44
C ASP A 263 26.68 17.47 -1.01
N PRO A 264 26.39 17.89 0.24
CA PRO A 264 25.82 17.13 1.36
C PRO A 264 24.29 17.24 1.53
N TRP A 265 23.53 17.71 0.54
CA TRP A 265 22.06 17.87 0.63
C TRP A 265 21.35 16.58 1.06
N VAL A 266 21.81 15.44 0.55
CA VAL A 266 21.25 14.13 0.90
C VAL A 266 21.36 13.87 2.40
N ALA A 267 22.54 14.10 3.00
CA ALA A 267 22.72 13.99 4.45
C ALA A 267 21.81 14.97 5.21
N ALA A 268 21.71 16.21 4.73
CA ALA A 268 20.85 17.23 5.32
C ALA A 268 19.34 16.90 5.24
N LYS A 269 18.92 16.01 4.33
CA LYS A 269 17.50 15.68 4.10
C LYS A 269 17.09 14.30 4.65
N PHE A 270 18.01 13.33 4.67
CA PHE A 270 17.75 11.92 5.01
C PHE A 270 18.57 11.42 6.22
N ALA A 271 19.40 12.26 6.84
CA ALA A 271 20.25 11.87 7.96
C ALA A 271 20.57 13.05 8.92
N ASP A 272 19.65 14.00 9.07
CA ASP A 272 19.76 15.15 9.98
C ASP A 272 21.06 15.98 9.84
N GLY A 273 21.70 15.92 8.67
CA GLY A 273 22.97 16.58 8.41
C GLY A 273 24.21 15.88 8.97
N GLU A 274 24.12 14.58 9.29
CA GLU A 274 25.20 13.77 9.86
C GLU A 274 26.53 13.94 9.11
N GLU A 275 27.58 14.30 9.84
CA GLU A 275 28.93 14.41 9.30
C GLU A 275 29.48 13.02 8.96
N GLY A 276 29.99 12.84 7.74
CA GLY A 276 30.52 11.55 7.29
C GLY A 276 29.47 10.58 6.75
N TYR A 277 28.20 11.00 6.65
CA TYR A 277 27.12 10.22 6.03
C TYR A 277 27.52 9.70 4.65
N LYS A 278 27.40 8.38 4.46
CA LYS A 278 27.72 7.70 3.21
C LYS A 278 26.48 7.64 2.33
N SER A 279 26.23 8.71 1.57
CA SER A 279 25.13 8.78 0.62
C SER A 279 25.12 7.58 -0.33
N GLY A 280 23.95 6.98 -0.54
CA GLY A 280 23.68 6.19 -1.75
C GLY A 280 23.69 7.06 -3.02
N TYR A 281 23.39 6.45 -4.17
CA TYR A 281 23.40 7.17 -5.43
C TYR A 281 22.17 8.05 -5.62
N LEU A 282 22.40 9.31 -6.00
CA LEU A 282 21.34 10.26 -6.38
C LEU A 282 21.43 10.49 -7.89
N TYR A 283 20.51 9.91 -8.65
CA TYR A 283 20.45 10.02 -10.10
C TYR A 283 19.51 11.14 -10.52
N GLN A 284 19.99 12.09 -11.32
CA GLN A 284 19.19 13.15 -11.93
C GLN A 284 18.72 12.70 -13.32
N GLY A 285 17.42 12.80 -13.61
CA GLY A 285 16.89 12.75 -14.98
C GLY A 285 17.11 14.09 -15.68
N ILE A 286 17.63 14.06 -16.92
CA ILE A 286 18.01 15.25 -17.71
C ILE A 286 17.03 15.51 -18.87
N GLY A 287 16.00 14.69 -19.00
CA GLY A 287 15.05 14.70 -20.12
C GLY A 287 15.54 13.79 -21.24
N PHE A 288 16.58 14.20 -21.97
CA PHE A 288 17.12 13.46 -23.11
C PHE A 288 18.65 13.59 -23.28
N ALA A 289 19.26 12.56 -23.87
CA ALA A 289 20.68 12.55 -24.25
C ALA A 289 20.90 13.40 -25.52
N GLN A 290 21.87 14.31 -25.49
CA GLN A 290 22.13 15.28 -26.58
C GLN A 290 23.09 14.77 -27.66
N ASP A 291 23.95 13.78 -27.36
CA ASP A 291 25.05 13.38 -28.23
C ASP A 291 25.15 11.85 -28.41
N ASP A 292 24.04 11.10 -28.36
CA ASP A 292 24.09 9.65 -28.61
C ASP A 292 24.07 9.36 -30.13
N PRO A 293 25.19 8.89 -30.74
CA PRO A 293 25.21 8.50 -32.16
C PRO A 293 24.29 7.32 -32.48
N LYS A 294 23.64 6.68 -31.50
CA LYS A 294 22.72 5.55 -31.64
C LYS A 294 21.24 5.91 -31.48
N GLY A 295 20.90 7.19 -31.32
CA GLY A 295 19.52 7.70 -31.25
C GLY A 295 19.14 8.34 -29.91
N LEU A 296 18.07 9.14 -29.90
CA LEU A 296 17.59 9.89 -28.71
C LEU A 296 17.18 8.94 -27.56
N LYS A 297 17.81 9.09 -26.40
CA LYS A 297 17.45 8.38 -25.15
C LYS A 297 16.81 9.31 -24.14
N LEU A 298 15.70 8.87 -23.53
CA LEU A 298 14.98 9.62 -22.51
C LEU A 298 15.34 9.15 -21.09
N SER A 299 15.20 10.03 -20.10
CA SER A 299 15.27 9.64 -18.69
C SER A 299 13.96 9.08 -18.13
N ASP A 300 13.19 8.33 -18.93
CA ASP A 300 11.84 7.85 -18.55
C ASP A 300 11.83 6.58 -17.68
N LEU A 301 13.00 6.10 -17.25
CA LEU A 301 13.20 4.88 -16.45
C LEU A 301 12.89 3.58 -17.21
N ARG A 302 12.96 3.59 -18.54
CA ARG A 302 12.93 2.35 -19.34
C ARG A 302 14.18 1.51 -19.11
N TYR A 303 14.04 0.19 -19.28
CA TYR A 303 15.19 -0.71 -19.27
C TYR A 303 15.98 -0.61 -20.58
N GLU A 304 17.25 -0.22 -20.49
CA GLU A 304 18.12 0.02 -21.64
C GLU A 304 19.01 -1.20 -22.00
N GLY A 305 18.64 -2.39 -21.52
CA GLY A 305 19.37 -3.62 -21.77
C GLY A 305 20.58 -3.82 -20.85
N ILE A 306 21.35 -4.89 -21.10
CA ILE A 306 22.46 -5.31 -20.22
C ILE A 306 23.69 -4.40 -20.30
N ASN A 307 23.86 -3.62 -21.39
CA ASN A 307 25.00 -2.74 -21.55
C ASN A 307 24.84 -1.47 -20.70
N MET A 308 25.55 -1.41 -19.58
CA MET A 308 25.48 -0.29 -18.63
C MET A 308 25.90 1.07 -19.22
N ALA A 309 26.73 1.08 -20.28
CA ALA A 309 27.08 2.30 -21.01
C ALA A 309 25.83 3.05 -21.51
N ASN A 310 24.74 2.33 -21.76
CA ASN A 310 23.48 2.90 -22.22
C ASN A 310 22.82 3.85 -21.21
N TYR A 311 23.13 3.74 -19.91
CA TYR A 311 22.61 4.64 -18.86
C TYR A 311 23.45 5.92 -18.69
N ASN A 312 24.61 5.99 -19.34
CA ASN A 312 25.57 7.08 -19.21
C ASN A 312 25.82 7.80 -20.54
N VAL A 313 24.79 7.89 -21.40
CA VAL A 313 24.86 8.63 -22.68
C VAL A 313 24.36 10.09 -22.55
N GLY A 314 23.93 10.49 -21.35
CA GLY A 314 23.62 11.89 -21.02
C GLY A 314 22.22 12.13 -20.47
N GLN A 315 21.33 11.15 -20.57
CA GLN A 315 19.96 11.20 -20.05
C GLN A 315 19.91 11.14 -18.51
N TYR A 316 20.90 10.51 -17.87
CA TYR A 316 21.06 10.51 -16.41
C TYR A 316 22.39 11.14 -15.98
N LYS A 317 22.41 11.78 -14.80
CA LYS A 317 23.63 12.26 -14.12
C LYS A 317 23.63 11.88 -12.64
N ILE A 318 24.73 11.32 -12.15
CA ILE A 318 24.87 10.99 -10.73
C ILE A 318 25.38 12.20 -9.93
N LYS A 319 24.60 12.67 -8.95
CA LYS A 319 24.90 13.86 -8.12
C LYS A 319 25.44 13.55 -6.74
N ALA A 320 25.12 12.38 -6.18
CA ALA A 320 25.62 11.90 -4.89
C ALA A 320 26.05 10.43 -4.97
N GLY A 321 26.88 9.98 -4.04
CA GLY A 321 27.33 8.59 -3.92
C GLY A 321 28.83 8.37 -4.10
N ILE A 322 29.32 7.28 -3.52
CA ILE A 322 30.72 6.86 -3.58
C ILE A 322 31.07 6.46 -5.01
N ASN A 323 32.25 6.83 -5.52
CA ASN A 323 32.68 6.46 -6.88
C ASN A 323 31.74 6.88 -8.03
N LYS A 324 30.86 7.87 -7.83
CA LYS A 324 29.84 8.35 -8.81
C LYS A 324 30.30 8.73 -10.23
N LYS A 325 31.61 8.74 -10.49
CA LYS A 325 32.18 8.97 -11.83
C LYS A 325 32.40 7.70 -12.64
N ARG A 326 32.34 6.52 -12.00
CA ARG A 326 32.58 5.23 -12.66
C ARG A 326 31.29 4.73 -13.30
N ILE A 327 31.41 4.00 -14.41
CA ILE A 327 30.24 3.46 -15.11
C ILE A 327 29.40 2.50 -14.25
N ASN A 328 30.07 1.72 -13.38
CA ASN A 328 29.42 0.79 -12.46
C ASN A 328 28.51 1.47 -11.43
N ALA A 329 28.61 2.79 -11.25
CA ALA A 329 27.68 3.55 -10.40
C ALA A 329 26.25 3.60 -10.96
N TYR A 330 26.00 3.17 -12.20
CA TYR A 330 24.65 3.02 -12.78
C TYR A 330 24.07 1.62 -12.61
N GLN A 331 24.78 0.68 -11.97
CA GLN A 331 24.31 -0.71 -11.83
C GLN A 331 22.95 -0.77 -11.11
N ASP A 332 22.80 -0.07 -9.98
CA ASP A 332 21.55 -0.08 -9.22
C ASP A 332 20.37 0.50 -10.01
N LEU A 333 20.60 1.58 -10.77
CA LEU A 333 19.58 2.15 -11.67
C LEU A 333 19.22 1.18 -12.80
N GLN A 334 20.20 0.48 -13.37
CA GLN A 334 19.96 -0.54 -14.39
C GLN A 334 19.13 -1.71 -13.82
N GLU A 335 19.46 -2.19 -12.63
CA GLU A 335 18.70 -3.25 -11.96
C GLU A 335 17.28 -2.82 -11.63
N PHE A 336 17.09 -1.57 -11.17
CA PHE A 336 15.77 -1.03 -10.89
C PHE A 336 14.91 -0.90 -12.16
N THR A 337 15.45 -0.33 -13.23
CA THR A 337 14.71 -0.24 -14.51
C THR A 337 14.46 -1.61 -15.14
N LYS A 338 15.37 -2.58 -14.96
CA LYS A 338 15.13 -3.99 -15.33
C LYS A 338 13.95 -4.58 -14.56
N PHE A 339 13.89 -4.32 -13.25
CA PHE A 339 12.77 -4.72 -12.40
C PHE A 339 11.45 -4.08 -12.86
N ILE A 340 11.42 -2.76 -13.10
CA ILE A 340 10.26 -2.06 -13.66
C ILE A 340 9.78 -2.76 -14.93
N ASN A 341 10.69 -3.02 -15.88
CA ASN A 341 10.34 -3.66 -17.15
C ASN A 341 9.74 -5.07 -16.98
N ALA A 342 10.34 -5.89 -16.11
CA ALA A 342 9.93 -7.27 -15.86
C ALA A 342 8.68 -7.42 -14.97
N SER A 343 8.36 -6.40 -14.18
CA SER A 343 7.25 -6.45 -13.23
C SER A 343 5.88 -6.61 -13.89
N SER A 344 4.96 -7.32 -13.24
CA SER A 344 3.54 -7.36 -13.64
C SER A 344 2.67 -7.69 -12.43
N VAL A 345 1.40 -7.26 -12.47
CA VAL A 345 0.41 -7.60 -11.43
C VAL A 345 0.30 -9.11 -11.19
N SER A 346 0.53 -9.92 -12.23
CA SER A 346 0.46 -11.39 -12.14
C SER A 346 1.69 -12.08 -11.55
N THR A 347 2.84 -11.41 -11.50
CA THR A 347 4.13 -12.04 -11.14
C THR A 347 4.93 -11.29 -10.08
N THR A 348 4.53 -10.07 -9.75
CA THR A 348 5.25 -9.18 -8.85
C THR A 348 4.23 -8.63 -7.85
N PRO A 349 4.14 -9.16 -6.62
CA PRO A 349 3.25 -8.62 -5.62
C PRO A 349 3.70 -7.22 -5.19
N GLU A 350 2.79 -6.45 -4.59
CA GLU A 350 3.04 -5.09 -4.07
C GLU A 350 4.22 -5.04 -3.09
N SER A 351 4.39 -6.07 -2.27
CA SER A 351 5.51 -6.18 -1.33
C SER A 351 6.90 -6.22 -2.00
N GLU A 352 7.01 -6.64 -3.26
CA GLU A 352 8.28 -6.58 -4.01
C GLU A 352 8.57 -5.16 -4.51
N TRP A 353 7.53 -4.40 -4.86
CA TRP A 353 7.68 -2.98 -5.19
C TRP A 353 8.16 -2.19 -3.97
N GLU A 354 7.59 -2.45 -2.80
CA GLU A 354 7.91 -1.76 -1.55
C GLU A 354 9.32 -2.06 -1.03
N LYS A 355 9.98 -3.11 -1.52
CA LYS A 355 11.41 -3.37 -1.28
C LYS A 355 12.33 -2.55 -2.19
N LYS A 356 11.82 -2.08 -3.34
CA LYS A 356 12.62 -1.43 -4.39
C LYS A 356 12.34 0.07 -4.52
N LEU A 357 11.13 0.52 -4.23
CA LEU A 357 10.69 1.91 -4.34
C LEU A 357 9.86 2.32 -3.10
N ASP A 358 10.07 3.53 -2.61
CA ASP A 358 9.12 4.20 -1.73
C ASP A 358 7.85 4.53 -2.55
N VAL A 359 6.97 3.54 -2.65
CA VAL A 359 5.77 3.59 -3.49
C VAL A 359 4.84 4.71 -3.02
N ASP A 360 4.71 4.92 -1.71
CA ASP A 360 3.89 6.00 -1.17
C ASP A 360 4.42 7.37 -1.59
N GLY A 361 5.71 7.61 -1.38
CA GLY A 361 6.35 8.86 -1.82
C GLY A 361 6.26 9.10 -3.32
N PHE A 362 6.35 8.04 -4.13
CA PHE A 362 6.15 8.14 -5.57
C PHE A 362 4.71 8.49 -5.96
N ILE A 363 3.70 7.83 -5.37
CA ILE A 363 2.28 8.12 -5.65
C ILE A 363 1.91 9.54 -5.23
N ARG A 364 2.40 10.01 -4.07
CA ARG A 364 2.28 11.43 -3.64
C ARG A 364 2.85 12.37 -4.71
N ALA A 365 4.02 12.06 -5.25
CA ALA A 365 4.68 12.87 -6.27
C ALA A 365 3.89 12.94 -7.58
N MET A 366 3.35 11.81 -8.05
CA MET A 366 2.58 11.78 -9.29
C MET A 366 1.23 12.49 -9.12
N ALA A 367 0.56 12.34 -7.97
CA ALA A 367 -0.68 13.07 -7.69
C ALA A 367 -0.42 14.59 -7.64
N PHE A 368 0.73 14.99 -7.09
CA PHE A 368 1.16 16.38 -7.11
C PHE A 368 1.46 16.89 -8.52
N GLU A 369 2.20 16.12 -9.33
CA GLU A 369 2.49 16.44 -10.73
C GLU A 369 1.20 16.69 -11.53
N ASP A 370 0.18 15.86 -11.34
CA ASP A 370 -1.12 16.03 -11.97
C ASP A 370 -1.85 17.29 -11.47
N VAL A 371 -2.04 17.39 -10.15
CA VAL A 371 -2.84 18.46 -9.54
C VAL A 371 -2.25 19.84 -9.80
N PHE A 372 -0.91 19.97 -9.81
CA PHE A 372 -0.21 21.22 -10.07
C PHE A 372 0.13 21.43 -11.55
N GLY A 373 -0.19 20.48 -12.42
CA GLY A 373 0.04 20.55 -13.87
C GLY A 373 1.52 20.72 -14.22
N LEU A 374 2.37 19.83 -13.72
CA LEU A 374 3.82 19.85 -13.95
C LEU A 374 4.14 19.50 -15.41
N SER A 375 4.19 20.52 -16.25
CA SER A 375 4.32 20.35 -17.70
C SER A 375 5.68 19.85 -18.16
N ASP A 376 6.75 20.03 -17.38
CA ASP A 376 8.10 19.51 -17.68
C ASP A 376 8.55 18.49 -16.61
N GLY A 377 7.61 17.84 -15.93
CA GLY A 377 7.87 16.82 -14.90
C GLY A 377 8.21 15.44 -15.47
N TYR A 378 8.23 14.42 -14.61
CA TYR A 378 8.52 13.05 -15.05
C TYR A 378 7.41 12.50 -15.94
N MET A 379 6.14 12.70 -15.57
CA MET A 379 5.02 12.17 -16.35
C MET A 379 5.03 12.75 -17.77
N THR A 380 5.10 14.06 -17.89
CA THR A 380 4.97 14.77 -19.17
C THR A 380 6.28 14.75 -19.96
N GLY A 381 7.38 15.23 -19.36
CA GLY A 381 8.66 15.49 -20.02
C GLY A 381 9.74 14.43 -19.81
N ALA A 382 9.49 13.39 -18.99
CA ALA A 382 10.53 12.47 -18.52
C ALA A 382 11.75 13.20 -17.93
N ASN A 383 11.52 14.37 -17.32
CA ASN A 383 12.54 15.33 -16.91
C ASN A 383 12.30 15.81 -15.46
N ASN A 384 13.22 16.64 -14.95
CA ASN A 384 13.06 17.41 -13.71
C ASN A 384 12.75 16.57 -12.47
N PHE A 385 13.42 15.42 -12.38
CA PHE A 385 13.35 14.56 -11.22
C PHE A 385 14.71 14.01 -10.82
N TYR A 386 14.75 13.54 -9.59
CA TYR A 386 15.79 12.71 -9.04
C TYR A 386 15.20 11.41 -8.52
N ILE A 387 16.01 10.34 -8.60
CA ILE A 387 15.74 9.11 -7.87
C ILE A 387 16.95 8.81 -6.98
N TYR A 388 16.70 8.68 -5.67
CA TYR A 388 17.71 8.49 -4.65
C TYR A 388 17.66 7.06 -4.11
N GLN A 389 18.78 6.35 -4.14
CA GLN A 389 18.91 5.06 -3.46
C GLN A 389 19.24 5.32 -1.99
N ASP A 390 18.26 5.14 -1.10
CA ASP A 390 18.38 5.52 0.30
C ASP A 390 18.97 4.38 1.15
N PRO A 391 20.21 4.49 1.65
CA PRO A 391 20.85 3.45 2.45
C PRO A 391 20.17 3.27 3.82
N ASN A 392 19.45 4.27 4.33
CA ASN A 392 18.68 4.17 5.58
C ASN A 392 17.36 3.41 5.39
N GLN A 393 16.96 3.15 4.15
CA GLN A 393 15.74 2.43 3.78
C GLN A 393 16.06 1.14 3.01
N ASN A 394 17.09 0.40 3.43
CA ASN A 394 17.54 -0.84 2.77
C ASN A 394 17.85 -0.66 1.27
N ASN A 395 18.39 0.50 0.88
CA ASN A 395 18.68 0.87 -0.51
C ASN A 395 17.44 0.95 -1.42
N ARG A 396 16.27 1.21 -0.85
CA ARG A 396 15.05 1.49 -1.61
C ARG A 396 15.17 2.84 -2.32
N PHE A 397 14.61 2.93 -3.52
CA PHE A 397 14.59 4.17 -4.29
C PHE A 397 13.52 5.15 -3.79
N THR A 398 13.84 6.44 -3.77
CA THR A 398 12.94 7.54 -3.39
C THR A 398 12.89 8.57 -4.52
N TYR A 399 11.69 8.93 -4.96
CA TYR A 399 11.47 9.92 -6.01
C TYR A 399 11.44 11.35 -5.45
N ILE A 400 12.09 12.29 -6.14
CA ILE A 400 12.20 13.69 -5.72
C ILE A 400 12.04 14.61 -6.96
N PRO A 401 10.94 15.39 -7.08
CA PRO A 401 10.80 16.35 -8.16
C PRO A 401 11.64 17.61 -7.92
N VAL A 402 12.05 18.27 -9.00
CA VAL A 402 12.87 19.49 -8.97
C VAL A 402 12.45 20.45 -10.09
N ASP A 403 12.97 21.67 -10.10
CA ASP A 403 12.77 22.65 -11.20
C ASP A 403 11.28 22.83 -11.57
N MET A 404 10.44 23.04 -10.54
CA MET A 404 8.98 23.09 -10.66
C MET A 404 8.47 24.48 -11.06
N ASP A 405 9.16 25.15 -11.99
CA ASP A 405 8.80 26.48 -12.48
C ASP A 405 7.72 26.43 -13.58
N SER A 406 7.74 25.40 -14.43
CA SER A 406 6.75 25.20 -15.51
C SER A 406 5.50 24.43 -15.02
N THR A 407 4.75 25.07 -14.13
CA THR A 407 3.61 24.53 -13.37
C THR A 407 2.47 25.55 -13.29
N LEU A 408 1.32 25.15 -12.72
CA LEU A 408 0.22 26.05 -12.36
C LEU A 408 -0.18 26.97 -13.52
N GLY A 409 -0.43 26.36 -14.67
CA GLY A 409 -0.88 27.06 -15.86
C GLY A 409 0.23 27.69 -16.69
N ASP A 410 1.50 27.34 -16.49
CA ASP A 410 2.59 27.79 -17.36
C ASP A 410 3.45 26.61 -17.84
N GLY A 411 3.39 26.24 -19.13
CA GLY A 411 4.06 25.02 -19.58
C GLY A 411 4.38 24.88 -21.07
N PHE A 412 4.79 23.67 -21.46
CA PHE A 412 5.12 23.27 -22.84
C PHE A 412 4.14 22.24 -23.42
N TYR A 413 3.08 21.91 -22.67
CA TYR A 413 2.08 20.91 -23.02
C TYR A 413 0.70 21.54 -23.09
N ARG A 414 -0.19 20.89 -23.85
CA ARG A 414 -1.62 21.19 -23.93
C ARG A 414 -2.22 21.43 -22.54
N LEU A 415 -2.57 22.68 -22.27
CA LEU A 415 -3.07 23.12 -20.97
C LEU A 415 -4.43 22.48 -20.64
N ASP A 416 -5.28 22.23 -21.63
CA ASP A 416 -6.54 21.52 -21.47
C ASP A 416 -6.36 20.10 -20.92
N LEU A 417 -5.31 19.36 -21.32
CA LEU A 417 -5.02 18.05 -20.74
C LEU A 417 -4.58 18.16 -19.27
N MET A 418 -3.82 19.20 -18.93
CA MET A 418 -3.40 19.49 -17.55
C MET A 418 -4.56 20.00 -16.69
N LEU A 419 -5.55 20.64 -17.30
CA LEU A 419 -6.73 21.18 -16.64
C LEU A 419 -7.89 20.20 -16.57
N SER A 420 -7.92 19.14 -17.38
CA SER A 420 -9.10 18.25 -17.60
C SER A 420 -9.77 17.73 -16.33
N GLY A 421 -9.02 17.62 -15.23
CA GLY A 421 -9.45 16.96 -13.99
C GLY A 421 -9.57 15.44 -14.13
N ASN A 422 -9.47 14.91 -15.35
CA ASN A 422 -9.44 13.49 -15.63
C ASN A 422 -7.98 13.03 -15.60
N TYR A 423 -7.56 12.45 -14.48
CA TYR A 423 -6.18 11.97 -14.31
C TYR A 423 -5.74 11.02 -15.43
N SER A 424 -6.67 10.29 -16.07
CA SER A 424 -6.34 9.36 -17.15
C SER A 424 -5.93 10.05 -18.46
N GLU A 425 -6.31 11.32 -18.62
CA GLU A 425 -5.92 12.17 -19.74
C GLU A 425 -4.62 12.92 -19.49
N HIS A 426 -4.13 12.97 -18.25
CA HIS A 426 -2.87 13.62 -17.94
C HIS A 426 -1.72 12.92 -18.71
N PRO A 427 -0.94 13.66 -19.51
CA PRO A 427 0.14 13.08 -20.31
C PRO A 427 1.14 12.33 -19.43
N GLY A 428 1.46 11.09 -19.80
CA GLY A 428 2.47 10.26 -19.15
C GLY A 428 1.94 9.18 -18.22
N VAL A 429 0.76 9.37 -17.64
CA VAL A 429 0.22 8.53 -16.55
C VAL A 429 0.25 7.04 -16.90
N PHE A 430 -0.22 6.65 -18.09
CA PHE A 430 -0.33 5.23 -18.48
C PHE A 430 0.71 4.73 -19.47
N PHE A 431 1.68 5.55 -19.88
CA PHE A 431 2.69 5.12 -20.86
C PHE A 431 4.14 5.29 -20.38
N ARG A 432 4.42 6.07 -19.33
CA ARG A 432 5.77 6.08 -18.72
C ARG A 432 6.04 4.72 -18.06
N PRO A 433 7.24 4.15 -18.24
CA PRO A 433 7.57 2.82 -17.71
C PRO A 433 7.19 2.60 -16.25
N LEU A 434 7.53 3.54 -15.36
CA LEU A 434 7.25 3.39 -13.93
C LEU A 434 5.76 3.60 -13.60
N THR A 435 5.14 4.69 -14.05
CA THR A 435 3.72 4.96 -13.75
C THR A 435 2.81 3.91 -14.36
N ARG A 436 3.06 3.47 -15.60
CA ARG A 436 2.30 2.40 -16.27
C ARG A 436 2.30 1.12 -15.45
N LYS A 437 3.43 0.80 -14.82
CA LYS A 437 3.56 -0.42 -14.00
C LYS A 437 2.90 -0.23 -12.64
N ILE A 438 3.21 0.85 -11.92
CA ILE A 438 2.63 1.14 -10.59
C ILE A 438 1.10 1.25 -10.68
N PHE A 439 0.55 2.00 -11.63
CA PHE A 439 -0.89 2.20 -11.77
C PHE A 439 -1.63 1.05 -12.46
N SER A 440 -0.93 -0.04 -12.82
CA SER A 440 -1.59 -1.30 -13.16
C SER A 440 -2.09 -2.06 -11.92
N TYR A 441 -1.59 -1.72 -10.72
CA TYR A 441 -2.05 -2.27 -9.45
C TYR A 441 -3.26 -1.47 -8.95
N PRO A 442 -4.42 -2.12 -8.72
CA PRO A 442 -5.64 -1.41 -8.30
C PRO A 442 -5.46 -0.59 -7.02
N ASN A 443 -4.77 -1.11 -5.99
CA ASN A 443 -4.58 -0.39 -4.72
C ASN A 443 -3.76 0.90 -4.92
N TYR A 444 -2.67 0.82 -5.69
CA TYR A 444 -1.83 1.99 -6.00
C TYR A 444 -2.58 3.03 -6.84
N LEU A 445 -3.38 2.59 -7.82
CA LEU A 445 -4.22 3.48 -8.62
C LEU A 445 -5.31 4.15 -7.78
N ASN A 446 -5.93 3.44 -6.84
CA ASN A 446 -6.93 4.02 -5.94
C ASN A 446 -6.30 5.05 -5.01
N LYS A 447 -5.14 4.74 -4.44
CA LYS A 447 -4.39 5.68 -3.60
C LYS A 447 -3.97 6.95 -4.33
N TYR A 448 -3.60 6.83 -5.61
CA TYR A 448 -3.32 7.97 -6.48
C TYR A 448 -4.55 8.89 -6.63
N LYS A 449 -5.74 8.33 -6.89
CA LYS A 449 -7.00 9.09 -6.97
C LYS A 449 -7.35 9.78 -5.65
N GLU A 450 -7.18 9.08 -4.53
CA GLU A 450 -7.40 9.65 -3.19
C GLU A 450 -6.49 10.86 -2.94
N TYR A 451 -5.22 10.78 -3.33
CA TYR A 451 -4.30 11.91 -3.21
C TYR A 451 -4.62 13.06 -4.16
N ILE A 452 -5.06 12.79 -5.39
CA ILE A 452 -5.56 13.85 -6.28
C ILE A 452 -6.71 14.59 -5.60
N LEU A 453 -7.72 13.86 -5.11
CA LEU A 453 -8.88 14.45 -4.44
C LEU A 453 -8.45 15.28 -3.22
N LYS A 454 -7.62 14.68 -2.36
CA LYS A 454 -7.16 15.33 -1.14
C LYS A 454 -6.38 16.61 -1.44
N PHE A 455 -5.40 16.56 -2.34
CA PHE A 455 -4.58 17.73 -2.69
C PHE A 455 -5.42 18.82 -3.37
N THR A 456 -6.46 18.45 -4.13
CA THR A 456 -7.42 19.40 -4.69
C THR A 456 -8.16 20.14 -3.59
N GLN A 457 -8.71 19.42 -2.63
CA GLN A 457 -9.54 19.99 -1.57
C GLN A 457 -8.72 20.82 -0.57
N THR A 458 -7.47 20.44 -0.31
CA THR A 458 -6.65 21.01 0.77
C THR A 458 -5.49 21.90 0.32
N LEU A 459 -5.11 21.85 -0.97
CA LEU A 459 -4.07 22.73 -1.53
C LEU A 459 -4.64 23.56 -2.66
N VAL A 460 -5.14 22.96 -3.74
CA VAL A 460 -5.67 23.68 -4.93
C VAL A 460 -7.12 24.13 -4.68
N ASN A 461 -7.37 24.66 -3.48
CA ASN A 461 -8.63 25.24 -3.09
C ASN A 461 -8.48 26.76 -2.98
N PRO A 462 -9.25 27.57 -3.73
CA PRO A 462 -9.19 29.03 -3.65
C PRO A 462 -9.27 29.57 -2.23
N SER A 463 -10.08 28.98 -1.33
CA SER A 463 -10.18 29.45 0.06
C SER A 463 -8.93 29.19 0.90
N ILE A 464 -8.03 28.31 0.46
CA ILE A 464 -6.78 27.95 1.14
C ILE A 464 -5.58 28.58 0.43
N MET A 465 -5.46 28.36 -0.88
CA MET A 465 -4.31 28.80 -1.66
C MET A 465 -4.29 30.31 -1.90
N PHE A 466 -5.44 30.96 -2.07
CA PHE A 466 -5.44 32.40 -2.39
C PHE A 466 -4.96 33.25 -1.22
N PRO A 467 -5.40 33.04 0.03
CA PRO A 467 -4.82 33.77 1.17
C PRO A 467 -3.30 33.61 1.27
N TYR A 468 -2.78 32.41 0.99
CA TYR A 468 -1.33 32.18 0.92
C TYR A 468 -0.68 33.00 -0.20
N ILE A 469 -1.18 32.85 -1.44
CA ILE A 469 -0.71 33.61 -2.61
C ILE A 469 -0.70 35.10 -2.32
N ASP A 470 -1.81 35.64 -1.83
CA ASP A 470 -1.98 37.08 -1.61
C ASP A 470 -0.99 37.60 -0.56
N SER A 471 -0.78 36.86 0.54
CA SER A 471 0.23 37.25 1.54
C SER A 471 1.67 37.21 0.99
N VAL A 472 2.01 36.26 0.12
CA VAL A 472 3.33 36.21 -0.52
C VAL A 472 3.47 37.32 -1.56
N VAL A 473 2.41 37.60 -2.32
CA VAL A 473 2.36 38.70 -3.30
C VAL A 473 2.61 40.03 -2.60
N ASP A 474 1.93 40.29 -1.49
CA ASP A 474 2.11 41.52 -0.71
C ASP A 474 3.53 41.63 -0.17
N MET A 475 4.14 40.51 0.23
CA MET A 475 5.53 40.48 0.67
C MET A 475 6.53 40.81 -0.46
N ILE A 476 6.37 40.23 -1.65
CA ILE A 476 7.37 40.34 -2.72
C ILE A 476 7.15 41.51 -3.66
N ARG A 477 5.95 42.09 -3.73
CA ARG A 477 5.57 43.14 -4.70
C ARG A 477 6.57 44.29 -4.77
N PRO A 478 7.01 44.92 -3.65
CA PRO A 478 7.98 46.01 -3.72
C PRO A 478 9.33 45.58 -4.32
N ASP A 479 9.73 44.33 -4.10
CA ASP A 479 10.99 43.79 -4.62
C ASP A 479 10.87 43.30 -6.06
N VAL A 480 9.68 42.90 -6.52
CA VAL A 480 9.40 42.62 -7.93
C VAL A 480 9.44 43.89 -8.76
N GLU A 481 8.81 44.97 -8.30
CA GLU A 481 8.85 46.29 -8.96
C GLU A 481 10.29 46.81 -9.03
N TRP A 482 11.03 46.70 -7.93
CA TRP A 482 12.44 47.02 -7.88
C TRP A 482 13.24 46.18 -8.87
N ASP A 483 13.07 44.86 -8.88
CA ASP A 483 13.74 43.96 -9.83
C ASP A 483 13.51 44.37 -11.28
N GLN A 484 12.24 44.60 -11.65
CA GLN A 484 11.85 44.95 -13.01
C GLN A 484 12.48 46.27 -13.48
N SER A 485 12.74 47.20 -12.56
CA SER A 485 13.41 48.47 -12.85
C SER A 485 14.92 48.35 -13.10
N LEU A 486 15.56 47.27 -12.64
CA LEU A 486 17.01 47.11 -12.70
C LEU A 486 17.50 46.67 -14.09
N PRO A 487 18.68 47.16 -14.53
CA PRO A 487 19.29 46.69 -15.77
C PRO A 487 19.64 45.21 -15.67
N LYS A 488 19.43 44.47 -16.77
CA LYS A 488 19.75 43.04 -16.84
C LYS A 488 21.15 42.85 -17.42
N VAL A 489 21.96 42.00 -16.77
CA VAL A 489 23.38 41.80 -17.09
C VAL A 489 23.63 40.79 -18.22
N GLY A 490 22.66 39.92 -18.47
CA GLY A 490 22.67 38.92 -19.54
C GLY A 490 22.61 39.57 -20.92
N LYS A 491 23.26 38.92 -21.90
CA LYS A 491 23.49 39.42 -23.26
C LYS A 491 22.97 38.44 -24.30
N VAL A 492 22.87 37.16 -23.95
CA VAL A 492 22.24 36.13 -24.78
C VAL A 492 20.74 36.21 -24.56
N THR A 493 20.00 36.39 -25.64
CA THR A 493 18.52 36.52 -25.64
C THR A 493 17.83 35.52 -26.57
N LYS A 494 18.60 34.62 -27.18
CA LYS A 494 18.12 33.56 -28.08
C LYS A 494 18.90 32.28 -27.82
N ASP A 495 18.26 31.14 -28.09
CA ASP A 495 18.93 29.84 -28.05
C ASP A 495 20.12 29.83 -29.03
N PRO A 496 21.36 29.64 -28.55
CA PRO A 496 22.55 29.62 -29.39
C PRO A 496 22.63 28.40 -30.33
N TYR A 497 21.78 27.38 -30.16
CA TYR A 497 21.78 26.17 -30.99
C TYR A 497 20.92 26.28 -32.28
N GLY A 498 20.26 27.42 -32.51
CA GLY A 498 19.67 27.75 -33.82
C GLY A 498 18.41 26.95 -34.20
N LYS A 499 17.74 27.40 -35.27
CA LYS A 499 16.49 26.84 -35.83
C LYS A 499 16.61 25.41 -36.39
N GLU A 500 17.71 24.69 -36.17
CA GLU A 500 17.97 23.39 -36.80
C GLU A 500 17.32 22.20 -36.08
N ASP A 501 16.75 22.39 -34.89
CA ASP A 501 16.18 21.28 -34.13
C ASP A 501 14.70 21.02 -34.40
N THR A 502 14.07 21.53 -35.47
CA THR A 502 12.67 21.14 -35.79
C THR A 502 12.52 19.63 -35.97
N GLU A 503 13.56 18.92 -36.43
CA GLU A 503 13.53 17.47 -36.62
C GLU A 503 13.72 16.72 -35.28
N VAL A 504 14.68 17.12 -34.44
CA VAL A 504 14.86 16.58 -33.07
C VAL A 504 13.64 16.91 -32.21
N LEU A 505 13.12 18.13 -32.26
CA LEU A 505 11.92 18.57 -31.55
C LEU A 505 10.67 17.85 -32.06
N SER A 506 10.50 17.60 -33.37
CA SER A 506 9.41 16.76 -33.88
C SER A 506 9.54 15.30 -33.45
N THR A 507 10.77 14.80 -33.31
CA THR A 507 11.07 13.46 -32.79
C THR A 507 10.80 13.41 -31.28
N LEU A 508 11.09 14.48 -30.54
CA LEU A 508 10.75 14.63 -29.12
C LEU A 508 9.23 14.66 -28.93
N VAL A 509 8.45 15.33 -29.80
CA VAL A 509 6.96 15.24 -29.80
C VAL A 509 6.51 13.79 -29.92
N HIS A 510 7.05 13.03 -30.88
CA HIS A 510 6.70 11.62 -31.07
C HIS A 510 7.12 10.71 -29.90
N LEU A 511 8.23 11.02 -29.23
CA LEU A 511 8.79 10.22 -28.13
C LEU A 511 8.18 10.55 -26.74
N HIS A 512 7.71 11.78 -26.53
CA HIS A 512 7.20 12.23 -25.23
C HIS A 512 5.71 11.97 -25.04
N SER A 513 4.89 11.99 -26.10
CA SER A 513 3.47 11.58 -26.05
C SER A 513 2.88 11.63 -27.47
N PRO A 514 2.10 10.63 -27.93
CA PRO A 514 1.48 10.66 -29.25
C PRO A 514 0.57 11.88 -29.54
N SER A 515 0.15 12.68 -28.55
CA SER A 515 -0.97 13.64 -28.75
C SER A 515 -0.91 15.01 -28.03
N GLY A 516 0.17 15.40 -27.31
CA GLY A 516 0.02 16.50 -26.31
C GLY A 516 1.07 17.61 -26.20
N MET A 517 2.29 17.45 -26.74
CA MET A 517 3.31 18.50 -26.62
C MET A 517 3.06 19.58 -27.67
N ILE A 518 2.94 20.85 -27.26
CA ILE A 518 2.87 21.98 -28.20
C ILE A 518 4.23 22.64 -28.25
N LEU A 519 4.80 22.71 -29.45
CA LEU A 519 6.04 23.42 -29.71
C LEU A 519 5.76 24.95 -29.78
N ALA A 520 5.51 25.57 -28.64
CA ALA A 520 5.35 27.03 -28.53
C ALA A 520 6.48 27.60 -27.66
N TYR A 521 7.31 28.46 -28.25
CA TYR A 521 8.31 29.22 -27.50
C TYR A 521 7.59 30.26 -26.61
N LYS A 522 7.78 30.18 -25.29
CA LYS A 522 7.21 31.11 -24.30
C LYS A 522 7.84 32.51 -24.46
N ASN A 523 7.30 33.34 -25.36
CA ASN A 523 7.57 34.79 -25.36
C ASN A 523 6.51 35.50 -24.50
N GLN A 524 6.56 35.26 -23.18
CA GLN A 524 5.69 35.93 -22.21
C GLN A 524 6.15 37.36 -21.95
N THR A 525 5.26 38.33 -22.18
CA THR A 525 5.49 39.78 -22.00
C THR A 525 4.54 40.42 -21.01
N GLU A 526 3.70 39.63 -20.36
CA GLU A 526 2.71 40.07 -19.38
C GLU A 526 3.35 40.64 -18.10
N SER A 527 2.59 41.49 -17.40
CA SER A 527 2.99 42.06 -16.11
C SER A 527 2.79 41.07 -14.97
N PHE A 528 3.41 41.36 -13.82
CA PHE A 528 3.28 40.59 -12.58
C PHE A 528 1.81 40.37 -12.18
N ASP A 529 0.99 41.43 -12.18
CA ASP A 529 -0.43 41.31 -11.82
C ASP A 529 -1.23 40.52 -12.86
N VAL A 530 -0.89 40.61 -14.16
CA VAL A 530 -1.56 39.83 -15.20
C VAL A 530 -1.25 38.34 -15.07
N ALA A 531 0.00 38.00 -14.74
CA ALA A 531 0.40 36.61 -14.51
C ALA A 531 -0.30 35.96 -13.29
N ILE A 532 -0.79 36.76 -12.33
CA ILE A 532 -1.46 36.29 -11.12
C ILE A 532 -2.98 36.33 -11.26
N ASN A 533 -3.54 37.47 -11.69
CA ASN A 533 -4.98 37.79 -11.63
C ASN A 533 -5.59 38.21 -12.98
N GLY A 534 -4.79 38.48 -14.02
CA GLY A 534 -5.28 39.14 -15.24
C GLY A 534 -5.71 38.18 -16.34
N PRO A 535 -6.44 38.67 -17.36
CA PRO A 535 -6.90 37.84 -18.48
C PRO A 535 -5.72 37.37 -19.32
N LEU A 536 -5.23 36.17 -19.02
CA LEU A 536 -4.12 35.51 -19.69
C LEU A 536 -4.56 34.09 -19.97
N ARG A 537 -4.77 33.74 -21.24
CA ARG A 537 -5.09 32.39 -21.67
C ARG A 537 -4.66 32.13 -23.11
N ASN A 538 -3.90 31.08 -23.32
CA ASN A 538 -3.64 30.43 -24.60
C ASN A 538 -3.47 28.91 -24.38
N ASP A 539 -3.07 28.16 -25.40
CA ASP A 539 -3.01 26.68 -25.33
C ASP A 539 -1.98 26.12 -24.33
N ILE A 540 -1.05 26.94 -23.83
CA ILE A 540 0.04 26.52 -22.93
C ILE A 540 0.22 27.41 -21.69
N VAL A 541 -0.49 28.56 -21.61
CA VAL A 541 -0.37 29.55 -20.54
C VAL A 541 -1.74 30.04 -20.09
N VAL A 542 -1.97 30.08 -18.78
CA VAL A 542 -3.07 30.78 -18.08
C VAL A 542 -2.51 31.47 -16.83
N ASN A 543 -3.17 32.53 -16.35
CA ASN A 543 -2.75 33.14 -15.07
C ASN A 543 -2.90 32.14 -13.91
N LEU A 544 -2.11 32.38 -12.85
CA LEU A 544 -1.99 31.49 -11.70
C LEU A 544 -3.33 31.21 -11.00
N LYS A 545 -4.14 32.23 -10.71
CA LYS A 545 -5.40 32.03 -9.96
C LYS A 545 -6.49 31.38 -10.82
N ASP A 546 -6.53 31.66 -12.12
CA ASP A 546 -7.46 31.00 -13.02
C ASP A 546 -7.08 29.54 -13.26
N PHE A 547 -5.78 29.19 -13.32
CA PHE A 547 -5.39 27.78 -13.29
C PHE A 547 -5.98 27.07 -12.07
N ILE A 548 -5.83 27.66 -10.88
CA ILE A 548 -6.34 27.06 -9.63
C ILE A 548 -7.87 26.94 -9.66
N ARG A 549 -8.59 27.99 -10.11
CA ARG A 549 -10.06 27.96 -10.25
C ARG A 549 -10.52 26.92 -11.26
N GLU A 550 -9.88 26.85 -12.41
CA GLU A 550 -10.25 25.90 -13.46
C GLU A 550 -9.89 24.49 -13.07
N LYS A 551 -8.73 24.26 -12.46
CA LYS A 551 -8.29 22.95 -12.00
C LYS A 551 -9.19 22.43 -10.88
N ILE A 552 -9.59 23.25 -9.91
CA ILE A 552 -10.57 22.82 -8.91
C ILE A 552 -11.94 22.57 -9.55
N VAL A 553 -12.41 23.44 -10.46
CA VAL A 553 -13.70 23.26 -11.13
C VAL A 553 -13.69 22.04 -12.05
N ALA A 554 -12.57 21.70 -12.67
CA ALA A 554 -12.46 20.54 -13.54
C ALA A 554 -12.24 19.26 -12.76
N LEU A 555 -11.46 19.27 -11.67
CA LEU A 555 -11.32 18.11 -10.78
C LEU A 555 -12.64 17.84 -10.06
N LEU A 556 -13.22 18.87 -9.45
CA LEU A 556 -14.58 18.79 -8.92
C LEU A 556 -15.59 18.55 -10.04
N GLY A 557 -15.39 19.03 -11.26
CA GLY A 557 -16.27 18.81 -12.41
C GLY A 557 -16.14 17.44 -13.06
N VAL A 558 -15.04 16.72 -12.85
CA VAL A 558 -14.97 15.28 -13.11
C VAL A 558 -15.64 14.51 -11.96
N LEU A 559 -15.70 15.10 -10.76
CA LEU A 559 -16.45 14.60 -9.60
C LEU A 559 -17.95 15.03 -9.59
N VAL A 560 -18.35 16.06 -10.34
CA VAL A 560 -19.68 16.75 -10.28
C VAL A 560 -20.32 16.96 -11.67
N GLY A 561 -19.55 16.92 -12.75
CA GLY A 561 -19.97 17.15 -14.15
C GLY A 561 -20.41 15.90 -14.91
N THR A 562 -20.52 14.79 -14.21
CA THR A 562 -21.72 13.96 -14.31
C THR A 562 -22.30 13.97 -12.91
N ALA A 563 -23.62 13.84 -12.72
CA ALA A 563 -24.07 13.25 -11.46
C ALA A 563 -23.28 11.94 -11.37
N GLN A 564 -22.21 11.91 -10.58
CA GLN A 564 -21.13 10.95 -10.82
C GLN A 564 -21.77 9.58 -10.72
N ALA A 565 -21.82 8.92 -11.88
CA ALA A 565 -22.61 7.72 -12.02
C ALA A 565 -21.91 6.67 -11.18
N ILE A 566 -22.48 6.39 -10.02
CA ILE A 566 -22.05 5.31 -9.16
C ILE A 566 -22.57 4.04 -9.82
N THR A 567 -21.66 3.11 -10.09
CA THR A 567 -22.06 1.76 -10.46
C THR A 567 -22.52 1.04 -9.20
N TYR A 568 -23.83 0.84 -9.07
CA TYR A 568 -24.42 0.06 -8.00
C TYR A 568 -24.42 -1.42 -8.37
N ASN A 569 -23.87 -2.27 -7.50
CA ASN A 569 -23.77 -3.72 -7.69
C ASN A 569 -24.53 -4.45 -6.58
N VAL A 570 -25.47 -5.33 -6.96
CA VAL A 570 -26.19 -6.18 -6.01
C VAL A 570 -26.37 -7.59 -6.56
N ILE A 571 -26.11 -8.58 -5.72
CA ILE A 571 -26.43 -9.98 -5.96
C ILE A 571 -27.86 -10.20 -5.49
N ALA A 572 -28.73 -10.64 -6.39
CA ALA A 572 -30.15 -10.81 -6.10
C ALA A 572 -30.78 -11.96 -6.89
N GLU A 573 -31.87 -12.50 -6.35
CA GLU A 573 -32.78 -13.42 -7.05
C GLU A 573 -34.18 -12.79 -7.09
N PRO A 574 -34.49 -11.93 -8.09
CA PRO A 574 -35.82 -11.33 -8.19
C PRO A 574 -36.88 -12.41 -8.50
N PRO A 575 -38.13 -12.23 -8.02
CA PRO A 575 -39.26 -13.06 -8.44
C PRO A 575 -39.44 -13.06 -9.97
N ALA A 576 -40.09 -14.11 -10.49
CA ALA A 576 -40.36 -14.21 -11.92
C ALA A 576 -41.09 -12.96 -12.45
N ASN A 577 -40.65 -12.43 -13.59
CA ASN A 577 -41.15 -11.22 -14.25
C ASN A 577 -40.83 -9.87 -13.55
N MET A 578 -40.02 -9.86 -12.50
CA MET A 578 -39.51 -8.62 -11.90
C MET A 578 -38.07 -8.34 -12.35
N SER A 579 -37.69 -7.06 -12.40
CA SER A 579 -36.29 -6.63 -12.56
C SER A 579 -35.76 -6.04 -11.25
N VAL A 580 -34.44 -5.81 -11.19
CA VAL A 580 -33.78 -5.21 -10.02
C VAL A 580 -33.52 -3.74 -10.30
N ALA A 581 -33.67 -2.91 -9.28
CA ALA A 581 -33.39 -1.49 -9.31
C ALA A 581 -32.64 -1.07 -8.04
N VAL A 582 -31.94 0.06 -8.12
CA VAL A 582 -31.47 0.81 -6.96
C VAL A 582 -32.35 2.05 -6.80
N ILE A 583 -32.77 2.33 -5.58
CA ILE A 583 -33.46 3.56 -5.20
C ILE A 583 -32.42 4.46 -4.56
N VAL A 584 -32.08 5.56 -5.22
CA VAL A 584 -31.14 6.58 -4.74
C VAL A 584 -31.92 7.85 -4.45
N ASP A 585 -31.90 8.32 -3.20
CA ASP A 585 -32.60 9.53 -2.76
C ASP A 585 -34.07 9.59 -3.25
N LYS A 586 -34.77 8.46 -3.14
CA LYS A 586 -36.18 8.24 -3.56
C LYS A 586 -36.42 8.15 -5.07
N VAL A 587 -35.38 8.18 -5.90
CA VAL A 587 -35.48 7.98 -7.36
C VAL A 587 -35.03 6.56 -7.71
N THR A 588 -35.83 5.86 -8.53
CA THR A 588 -35.57 4.47 -8.91
C THR A 588 -34.79 4.40 -10.22
N TYR A 589 -33.68 3.65 -10.22
CA TYR A 589 -32.81 3.42 -11.37
C TYR A 589 -32.70 1.91 -11.64
N PRO A 590 -32.96 1.44 -12.87
CA PRO A 590 -32.90 0.02 -13.18
C PRO A 590 -31.46 -0.50 -13.17
N LEU A 591 -31.27 -1.76 -12.75
CA LEU A 591 -30.01 -2.48 -12.82
C LEU A 591 -30.13 -3.67 -13.79
N GLU A 592 -29.05 -3.96 -14.50
CA GLU A 592 -28.98 -5.04 -15.49
C GLU A 592 -28.26 -6.27 -14.93
N ALA A 593 -28.81 -7.46 -15.23
CA ALA A 593 -28.23 -8.71 -14.78
C ALA A 593 -26.93 -9.02 -15.53
N THR A 594 -25.85 -9.21 -14.79
CA THR A 594 -24.58 -9.76 -15.24
C THR A 594 -24.47 -11.20 -14.77
N PHE A 595 -24.21 -12.14 -15.69
CA PHE A 595 -24.18 -13.58 -15.42
C PHE A 595 -25.44 -14.09 -14.69
N GLY A 596 -26.58 -13.39 -14.76
CA GLY A 596 -27.87 -13.84 -14.23
C GLY A 596 -28.18 -13.54 -12.76
N ILE A 597 -27.18 -13.32 -11.88
CA ILE A 597 -27.43 -13.02 -10.45
C ILE A 597 -26.83 -11.71 -9.94
N LEU A 598 -25.83 -11.15 -10.62
CA LEU A 598 -25.16 -9.91 -10.21
C LEU A 598 -25.72 -8.75 -11.03
N TYR A 599 -26.54 -7.91 -10.43
CA TYR A 599 -27.17 -6.78 -11.08
C TYR A 599 -26.30 -5.54 -10.94
N LYS A 600 -26.08 -4.85 -12.06
CA LYS A 600 -25.23 -3.66 -12.16
C LYS A 600 -25.93 -2.56 -12.92
N GLY A 601 -25.73 -1.32 -12.50
CA GLY A 601 -26.27 -0.18 -13.20
C GLY A 601 -25.80 1.12 -12.58
N ASP A 602 -25.75 2.14 -13.41
CA ASP A 602 -25.26 3.45 -13.01
C ASP A 602 -26.43 4.31 -12.53
N ALA A 603 -26.25 4.95 -11.38
CA ALA A 603 -27.17 5.95 -10.85
C ALA A 603 -26.36 7.07 -10.16
N PRO A 604 -26.93 8.26 -9.93
CA PRO A 604 -26.26 9.33 -9.18
C PRO A 604 -25.75 8.85 -7.82
N SER A 605 -24.72 9.49 -7.29
CA SER A 605 -24.33 9.28 -5.89
C SER A 605 -25.46 9.67 -4.93
N ALA A 606 -25.70 8.81 -3.94
CA ALA A 606 -26.70 9.06 -2.90
C ALA A 606 -26.27 10.17 -1.95
N THR A 607 -27.16 11.13 -1.66
CA THR A 607 -26.94 12.20 -0.68
C THR A 607 -27.48 11.82 0.70
N THR A 608 -28.60 11.11 0.76
CA THR A 608 -29.24 10.64 1.99
C THR A 608 -29.06 9.14 2.20
N GLY A 609 -28.95 8.39 1.11
CA GLY A 609 -28.70 6.96 1.10
C GLY A 609 -29.38 6.25 -0.06
N TYR A 610 -29.14 4.95 -0.18
CA TYR A 610 -29.70 4.13 -1.24
C TYR A 610 -30.14 2.77 -0.71
N HIS A 611 -30.95 2.06 -1.48
CA HIS A 611 -31.31 0.68 -1.20
C HIS A 611 -31.77 -0.02 -2.47
N TYR A 612 -31.70 -1.34 -2.50
CA TYR A 612 -32.12 -2.13 -3.65
C TYR A 612 -33.60 -2.49 -3.59
N ALA A 613 -34.20 -2.69 -4.75
CA ALA A 613 -35.60 -3.04 -4.89
C ALA A 613 -35.84 -3.98 -6.09
N PHE A 614 -36.93 -4.73 -6.01
CA PHE A 614 -37.51 -5.44 -7.15
C PHE A 614 -38.68 -4.63 -7.70
N VAL A 615 -38.68 -4.45 -9.02
CA VAL A 615 -39.65 -3.61 -9.74
C VAL A 615 -40.40 -4.43 -10.78
N ASP A 616 -41.69 -4.14 -10.92
CA ASP A 616 -42.57 -4.66 -11.97
C ASP A 616 -43.17 -3.47 -12.73
N ASN A 617 -42.97 -3.40 -14.05
CA ASN A 617 -43.38 -2.27 -14.88
C ASN A 617 -42.97 -0.89 -14.32
N LYS A 618 -41.75 -0.80 -13.75
CA LYS A 618 -41.17 0.39 -13.08
C LYS A 618 -41.81 0.77 -11.72
N GLU A 619 -42.73 -0.04 -11.21
CA GLU A 619 -43.29 0.13 -9.87
C GLU A 619 -42.54 -0.75 -8.86
N VAL A 620 -42.11 -0.17 -7.74
CA VAL A 620 -41.43 -0.89 -6.65
C VAL A 620 -42.41 -1.82 -5.97
N LYS A 621 -42.14 -3.14 -6.01
CA LYS A 621 -42.99 -4.17 -5.36
C LYS A 621 -42.37 -4.72 -4.09
N VAL A 622 -41.05 -4.85 -4.06
CA VAL A 622 -40.28 -5.30 -2.90
C VAL A 622 -39.08 -4.38 -2.77
N SER A 623 -38.77 -3.92 -1.56
CA SER A 623 -37.63 -3.05 -1.28
C SER A 623 -36.89 -3.58 -0.06
N GLU A 624 -35.58 -3.36 0.02
CA GLU A 624 -34.86 -3.59 1.27
C GLU A 624 -35.50 -2.76 2.39
N PRO A 625 -35.62 -3.31 3.62
CA PRO A 625 -36.26 -2.64 4.75
C PRO A 625 -35.35 -1.63 5.45
N PHE A 626 -34.17 -1.37 4.91
CA PHE A 626 -33.15 -0.47 5.44
C PHE A 626 -32.56 0.38 4.31
N THR A 627 -31.95 1.51 4.69
CA THR A 627 -31.21 2.37 3.78
C THR A 627 -29.72 2.24 4.05
N ARG A 628 -28.93 2.04 2.99
CA ARG A 628 -27.47 2.04 3.00
C ARG A 628 -26.96 3.49 2.99
N PRO A 629 -25.88 3.80 3.73
CA PRO A 629 -25.33 5.14 3.75
C PRO A 629 -24.77 5.52 2.36
N PRO A 630 -24.70 6.82 2.04
CA PRO A 630 -23.91 7.32 0.92
C PRO A 630 -22.51 6.68 0.86
N LEU A 631 -22.00 6.48 -0.36
CA LEU A 631 -20.61 6.10 -0.55
C LEU A 631 -19.69 7.18 0.03
N LYS A 632 -18.57 6.76 0.63
CA LYS A 632 -17.53 7.70 1.06
C LYS A 632 -16.97 8.44 -0.15
N ASP A 633 -16.62 9.70 0.04
CA ASP A 633 -16.11 10.59 -1.00
C ASP A 633 -15.00 9.90 -1.83
N GLY A 634 -15.19 9.84 -3.16
CA GLY A 634 -14.22 9.29 -4.11
C GLY A 634 -14.44 7.84 -4.56
N LEU A 635 -15.39 7.09 -3.97
CA LEU A 635 -15.77 5.75 -4.46
C LEU A 635 -16.78 5.85 -5.61
N LEU A 636 -16.52 5.16 -6.72
CA LEU A 636 -17.36 5.18 -7.94
C LEU A 636 -18.22 3.94 -8.15
N THR A 637 -18.11 2.98 -7.25
CA THR A 637 -18.81 1.71 -7.33
C THR A 637 -19.17 1.28 -5.92
N THR A 638 -20.37 0.71 -5.72
CA THR A 638 -20.62 -0.05 -4.50
C THR A 638 -19.85 -1.37 -4.57
N LEU A 639 -19.75 -2.04 -3.41
CA LEU A 639 -19.28 -3.42 -3.34
C LEU A 639 -20.30 -4.32 -4.06
N ASN A 640 -19.94 -5.58 -4.36
CA ASN A 640 -20.91 -6.59 -4.77
C ASN A 640 -21.78 -6.98 -3.57
N GLU A 641 -22.77 -6.14 -3.27
CA GLU A 641 -23.63 -6.28 -2.10
C GLU A 641 -24.62 -7.42 -2.28
N PHE A 642 -25.18 -7.95 -1.19
CA PHE A 642 -26.21 -8.98 -1.25
C PHE A 642 -27.57 -8.37 -0.89
N PHE A 643 -28.58 -8.61 -1.72
CA PHE A 643 -29.91 -8.08 -1.48
C PHE A 643 -30.41 -8.50 -0.10
N ASN A 644 -30.92 -7.53 0.66
CA ASN A 644 -31.44 -7.71 2.01
C ASN A 644 -30.34 -8.11 3.04
N ARG A 645 -29.11 -7.63 2.84
CA ARG A 645 -28.00 -7.66 3.83
C ARG A 645 -27.38 -6.28 4.00
N SER A 646 -27.57 -5.66 5.15
CA SER A 646 -27.13 -4.29 5.43
C SER A 646 -25.62 -4.13 5.57
N ILE A 647 -24.89 -5.22 5.80
CA ILE A 647 -23.44 -5.25 5.93
C ILE A 647 -22.84 -6.32 5.01
N SER A 648 -21.66 -6.02 4.46
CA SER A 648 -20.91 -6.91 3.58
C SER A 648 -19.60 -7.41 4.19
N THR A 649 -19.18 -6.79 5.30
CA THR A 649 -17.98 -7.13 6.07
C THR A 649 -18.34 -7.16 7.55
N TYR A 650 -17.83 -8.16 8.28
CA TYR A 650 -18.15 -8.40 9.68
C TYR A 650 -16.93 -8.15 10.58
N GLU A 651 -17.17 -7.83 11.85
CA GLU A 651 -16.11 -7.84 12.86
C GLU A 651 -16.04 -9.24 13.48
N LEU A 652 -14.90 -9.90 13.33
CA LEU A 652 -14.68 -11.24 13.86
C LEU A 652 -13.61 -11.22 14.94
N ASN A 653 -13.88 -11.94 16.03
CA ASN A 653 -12.82 -12.33 16.94
C ASN A 653 -11.89 -13.33 16.24
N THR A 654 -10.64 -13.43 16.69
CA THR A 654 -9.66 -14.38 16.12
C THR A 654 -9.23 -15.38 17.18
N LEU A 655 -8.99 -16.63 16.76
CA LEU A 655 -8.33 -17.60 17.61
C LEU A 655 -6.84 -17.27 17.70
N PRO A 656 -6.19 -17.44 18.86
CA PRO A 656 -4.76 -17.16 19.01
C PRO A 656 -3.92 -18.16 18.21
N GLN A 657 -2.73 -17.74 17.75
CA GLN A 657 -1.70 -18.67 17.28
C GLN A 657 -1.00 -19.29 18.49
N VAL A 658 -1.28 -20.57 18.79
CA VAL A 658 -0.79 -21.27 19.99
C VAL A 658 0.61 -21.84 19.80
N LEU A 659 0.93 -22.25 18.58
CA LEU A 659 2.24 -22.76 18.17
C LEU A 659 2.59 -22.21 16.79
N GLU A 660 3.87 -21.94 16.56
CA GLU A 660 4.36 -21.61 15.22
C GLU A 660 4.04 -22.72 14.21
N PRO A 661 3.74 -22.38 12.95
CA PRO A 661 3.61 -23.36 11.86
C PRO A 661 4.79 -24.33 11.83
N LEU A 662 4.50 -25.62 11.56
CA LEU A 662 5.55 -26.61 11.33
C LEU A 662 6.48 -26.13 10.21
N SER A 663 7.78 -26.39 10.34
CA SER A 663 8.80 -25.92 9.39
C SER A 663 8.64 -26.49 7.97
N SER A 664 7.82 -27.52 7.79
CA SER A 664 7.44 -28.06 6.47
C SER A 664 6.40 -27.21 5.75
N ILE A 665 5.63 -26.39 6.48
CA ILE A 665 4.55 -25.58 5.93
C ILE A 665 5.15 -24.32 5.29
N HIS A 666 4.94 -24.21 3.98
CA HIS A 666 5.28 -23.06 3.15
C HIS A 666 4.04 -22.75 2.32
N ARG A 667 3.04 -22.16 3.00
CA ARG A 667 1.73 -21.93 2.39
C ARG A 667 1.74 -20.67 1.54
N ILE A 668 1.24 -20.76 0.30
CA ILE A 668 1.04 -19.61 -0.58
C ILE A 668 0.16 -18.54 0.09
N ASN A 669 0.52 -17.27 -0.10
CA ASN A 669 -0.34 -16.16 0.30
C ASN A 669 -1.54 -16.02 -0.66
N SER A 670 -2.77 -16.08 -0.15
CA SER A 670 -3.97 -16.20 -0.98
C SER A 670 -5.21 -15.56 -0.31
N ASP A 671 -5.96 -14.79 -1.10
CA ASP A 671 -7.20 -14.11 -0.68
C ASP A 671 -8.45 -14.99 -0.78
N LEU A 672 -8.30 -16.31 -0.99
CA LEU A 672 -9.43 -17.23 -1.13
C LEU A 672 -10.32 -17.30 0.12
N HIS A 673 -9.69 -17.31 1.30
CA HIS A 673 -10.35 -17.54 2.59
C HIS A 673 -10.25 -16.31 3.49
N ILE A 674 -10.84 -15.19 3.04
CA ILE A 674 -11.06 -14.01 3.87
C ILE A 674 -12.19 -14.31 4.86
N MET A 675 -11.88 -14.29 6.15
CA MET A 675 -12.79 -14.83 7.17
C MET A 675 -14.02 -13.97 7.43
N ASN A 676 -13.89 -12.65 7.27
CA ASN A 676 -14.92 -11.69 7.67
C ASN A 676 -15.88 -11.28 6.54
N GLN A 677 -15.94 -12.09 5.49
CA GLN A 677 -16.76 -11.85 4.31
C GLN A 677 -17.35 -13.17 3.81
N ILE A 678 -18.50 -13.10 3.15
CA ILE A 678 -19.17 -14.26 2.55
C ILE A 678 -19.34 -13.96 1.05
N PRO A 679 -18.43 -14.41 0.18
CA PRO A 679 -18.57 -14.24 -1.27
C PRO A 679 -19.66 -15.15 -1.85
N SER A 680 -20.03 -14.92 -3.11
CA SER A 680 -20.99 -15.76 -3.83
C SER A 680 -20.30 -16.57 -4.93
N ILE A 681 -20.71 -17.82 -5.09
CA ILE A 681 -20.35 -18.68 -6.21
C ILE A 681 -21.59 -18.97 -7.02
N HIS A 682 -21.53 -18.75 -8.33
CA HIS A 682 -22.61 -19.03 -9.26
C HIS A 682 -22.18 -20.07 -10.28
N ILE A 683 -22.91 -21.19 -10.34
CA ILE A 683 -22.71 -22.25 -11.34
C ILE A 683 -23.84 -22.15 -12.37
N TYR A 684 -23.50 -22.05 -13.65
CA TYR A 684 -24.49 -21.83 -14.71
C TYR A 684 -24.06 -22.34 -16.08
N GLY A 685 -24.98 -22.28 -17.05
CA GLY A 685 -24.71 -22.45 -18.48
C GLY A 685 -25.57 -23.52 -19.14
N ASN A 686 -25.57 -24.75 -18.61
CA ASN A 686 -26.39 -25.85 -19.12
C ASN A 686 -27.29 -26.41 -18.01
N THR A 687 -28.52 -25.89 -17.96
CA THR A 687 -29.53 -26.25 -16.94
C THR A 687 -29.89 -27.75 -16.98
N SER A 688 -29.92 -28.36 -18.17
CA SER A 688 -30.17 -29.81 -18.30
C SER A 688 -29.03 -30.64 -17.71
N ALA A 689 -27.78 -30.20 -17.86
CA ALA A 689 -26.62 -30.87 -17.27
C ALA A 689 -26.59 -30.73 -15.74
N THR A 690 -26.92 -29.55 -15.21
CA THR A 690 -27.11 -29.34 -13.77
C THR A 690 -28.20 -30.24 -13.21
N LYS A 691 -29.38 -30.22 -13.82
CA LYS A 691 -30.51 -31.06 -13.41
C LYS A 691 -30.16 -32.54 -13.48
N TYR A 692 -29.49 -32.98 -14.54
CA TYR A 692 -29.04 -34.37 -14.66
C TYR A 692 -28.07 -34.76 -13.53
N LEU A 693 -27.17 -33.86 -13.15
CA LEU A 693 -26.24 -34.10 -12.03
C LEU A 693 -27.00 -34.27 -10.70
N GLN A 694 -28.03 -33.46 -10.46
CA GLN A 694 -28.88 -33.50 -9.26
C GLN A 694 -29.81 -34.72 -9.24
N ASP A 695 -30.54 -35.00 -10.33
CA ASP A 695 -31.45 -36.15 -10.45
C ASP A 695 -30.71 -37.49 -10.31
N ASN A 696 -29.42 -37.52 -10.66
CA ASN A 696 -28.57 -38.71 -10.54
C ASN A 696 -27.61 -38.60 -9.35
N GLN A 697 -28.11 -38.13 -8.20
CA GLN A 697 -27.24 -37.73 -7.09
C GLN A 697 -26.33 -38.80 -6.52
N LEU A 698 -26.49 -40.08 -6.88
CA LEU A 698 -25.67 -41.20 -6.41
C LEU A 698 -24.61 -41.68 -7.42
N GLN A 699 -24.57 -41.10 -8.63
CA GLN A 699 -23.66 -41.48 -9.71
C GLN A 699 -22.48 -40.51 -9.84
N ASP A 700 -21.26 -40.99 -10.12
CA ASP A 700 -20.05 -40.16 -10.23
C ASP A 700 -19.94 -39.38 -11.56
N TYR A 701 -21.02 -38.70 -11.93
CA TYR A 701 -21.06 -37.85 -13.13
C TYR A 701 -20.30 -36.54 -12.94
N LYS A 702 -19.80 -36.03 -14.07
CA LYS A 702 -19.11 -34.75 -14.18
C LYS A 702 -19.62 -34.04 -15.41
N VAL A 703 -19.95 -32.77 -15.24
CA VAL A 703 -20.43 -31.91 -16.32
C VAL A 703 -19.53 -30.68 -16.41
N ASN A 704 -19.38 -30.12 -17.60
CA ASN A 704 -18.67 -28.86 -17.77
C ASN A 704 -19.69 -27.72 -17.71
N LEU A 705 -19.50 -26.81 -16.77
CA LEU A 705 -20.36 -25.64 -16.55
C LEU A 705 -19.49 -24.39 -16.38
N ASN A 706 -20.12 -23.23 -16.43
CA ASN A 706 -19.47 -21.98 -16.10
C ASN A 706 -19.58 -21.73 -14.60
N VAL A 707 -18.57 -21.08 -14.02
CA VAL A 707 -18.53 -20.69 -12.62
C VAL A 707 -18.12 -19.22 -12.52
N ALA A 708 -18.90 -18.41 -11.81
CA ALA A 708 -18.48 -17.09 -11.38
C ALA A 708 -18.21 -17.09 -9.87
N TYR A 709 -17.05 -16.61 -9.46
CA TYR A 709 -16.76 -16.22 -8.09
C TYR A 709 -16.96 -14.71 -7.97
N ILE A 710 -17.81 -14.27 -7.06
CA ILE A 710 -18.17 -12.88 -6.82
C ILE A 710 -17.76 -12.55 -5.38
N GLY A 711 -16.57 -11.96 -5.23
CA GLY A 711 -16.09 -11.42 -3.97
C GLY A 711 -16.62 -10.02 -3.71
N LEU A 712 -16.12 -9.35 -2.67
CA LEU A 712 -16.62 -8.06 -2.23
C LEU A 712 -16.46 -6.95 -3.29
N ASP A 713 -15.32 -6.92 -3.96
CA ASP A 713 -14.95 -5.91 -4.97
C ASP A 713 -14.36 -6.56 -6.24
N ASN A 714 -14.35 -7.88 -6.32
CA ASN A 714 -13.81 -8.65 -7.44
C ASN A 714 -14.81 -9.66 -7.98
N VAL A 715 -14.69 -9.94 -9.28
CA VAL A 715 -15.47 -10.98 -9.96
C VAL A 715 -14.52 -11.76 -10.87
N GLN A 716 -14.49 -13.08 -10.73
CA GLN A 716 -13.72 -13.97 -11.59
C GLN A 716 -14.66 -14.98 -12.24
N VAL A 717 -14.61 -15.08 -13.56
CA VAL A 717 -15.48 -15.98 -14.35
C VAL A 717 -14.64 -17.05 -15.02
N PHE A 718 -15.13 -18.27 -14.96
CA PHE A 718 -14.45 -19.46 -15.44
C PHE A 718 -15.39 -20.26 -16.30
N GLU A 719 -14.96 -20.54 -17.53
CA GLU A 719 -15.70 -21.39 -18.45
C GLU A 719 -15.20 -22.84 -18.36
N ASN A 720 -16.07 -23.78 -18.72
CA ASN A 720 -15.73 -25.21 -18.82
C ASN A 720 -15.14 -25.80 -17.52
N VAL A 721 -15.60 -25.33 -16.36
CA VAL A 721 -15.26 -25.91 -15.06
C VAL A 721 -15.93 -27.26 -14.92
N LYS A 722 -15.18 -28.28 -14.54
CA LYS A 722 -15.73 -29.60 -14.23
C LYS A 722 -16.43 -29.55 -12.89
N VAL A 723 -17.75 -29.63 -12.93
CA VAL A 723 -18.63 -29.69 -11.76
C VAL A 723 -19.09 -31.13 -11.53
N SER A 724 -19.06 -31.56 -10.28
CA SER A 724 -19.57 -32.87 -9.85
C SER A 724 -20.22 -32.77 -8.48
N LEU A 725 -20.98 -33.79 -8.08
CA LEU A 725 -21.33 -33.94 -6.67
C LEU A 725 -20.12 -34.43 -5.87
N ALA A 726 -20.05 -34.03 -4.61
CA ALA A 726 -18.96 -34.33 -3.71
C ALA A 726 -19.41 -35.17 -2.51
N GLY A 727 -18.47 -35.98 -2.00
CA GLY A 727 -18.66 -36.85 -0.84
C GLY A 727 -19.27 -38.21 -1.18
N HIS A 728 -19.54 -39.00 -0.15
CA HIS A 728 -20.11 -40.35 -0.25
C HIS A 728 -21.48 -40.40 0.42
N SER A 729 -21.54 -40.41 1.75
CA SER A 729 -22.78 -40.39 2.54
C SER A 729 -23.50 -39.05 2.46
N SER A 730 -22.78 -37.94 2.31
CA SER A 730 -23.36 -36.61 2.12
C SER A 730 -24.25 -36.48 0.88
N ARG A 731 -24.16 -37.43 -0.07
CA ARG A 731 -25.00 -37.51 -1.27
C ARG A 731 -26.34 -38.20 -1.03
N TRP A 732 -26.55 -38.71 0.18
CA TRP A 732 -27.83 -39.27 0.62
C TRP A 732 -28.75 -38.21 1.21
N LEU A 733 -28.24 -37.00 1.42
CA LEU A 733 -28.99 -35.87 1.95
C LEU A 733 -29.53 -35.02 0.82
N SER A 734 -30.67 -34.38 1.08
CA SER A 734 -31.31 -33.47 0.13
C SER A 734 -30.48 -32.21 -0.17
N LYS A 735 -29.65 -31.74 0.76
CA LYS A 735 -28.68 -30.65 0.53
C LYS A 735 -27.34 -31.21 0.03
N LEU A 736 -27.14 -31.18 -1.28
CA LEU A 736 -25.98 -31.78 -1.95
C LEU A 736 -24.73 -30.91 -1.83
N SER A 737 -23.56 -31.55 -1.71
CA SER A 737 -22.24 -30.92 -1.79
C SER A 737 -21.68 -30.98 -3.21
N TYR A 738 -20.91 -29.98 -3.62
CA TYR A 738 -20.39 -29.86 -4.99
C TYR A 738 -18.86 -29.83 -5.03
N GLY A 739 -18.29 -30.42 -6.07
CA GLY A 739 -16.86 -30.35 -6.37
C GLY A 739 -16.62 -29.52 -7.61
N LEU A 740 -15.67 -28.59 -7.54
CA LEU A 740 -15.31 -27.70 -8.65
C LEU A 740 -13.87 -27.97 -9.06
N LYS A 741 -13.64 -28.26 -10.34
CA LYS A 741 -12.31 -28.52 -10.89
C LYS A 741 -12.04 -27.73 -12.15
N PHE A 742 -11.09 -26.82 -12.03
CA PHE A 742 -10.71 -25.86 -13.06
C PHE A 742 -9.71 -26.52 -14.03
N ASP A 743 -9.68 -26.07 -15.30
CA ASP A 743 -8.89 -26.74 -16.33
C ASP A 743 -7.37 -26.61 -16.07
N LYS A 744 -6.65 -27.69 -16.36
CA LYS A 744 -5.19 -27.76 -16.29
C LYS A 744 -4.49 -27.05 -17.45
N LYS A 745 -5.15 -26.94 -18.61
CA LYS A 745 -4.51 -26.48 -19.86
C LYS A 745 -4.28 -24.97 -19.95
N ASN A 746 -5.13 -24.16 -19.32
CA ASN A 746 -5.13 -22.70 -19.50
C ASN A 746 -4.50 -21.93 -18.33
N ASP A 747 -3.78 -22.64 -17.46
CA ASP A 747 -3.22 -22.14 -16.19
C ASP A 747 -4.17 -21.32 -15.29
N THR A 748 -5.47 -21.48 -15.50
CA THR A 748 -6.51 -20.74 -14.77
C THR A 748 -6.59 -21.24 -13.33
N THR A 749 -6.51 -20.32 -12.37
CA THR A 749 -6.64 -20.60 -10.93
C THR A 749 -7.59 -19.62 -10.31
N LEU A 750 -8.28 -20.03 -9.26
CA LEU A 750 -8.98 -19.12 -8.35
C LEU A 750 -8.07 -18.96 -7.13
N PHE A 751 -7.43 -17.80 -7.02
CA PHE A 751 -6.46 -17.44 -5.97
C PHE A 751 -5.36 -18.49 -5.73
N GLY A 752 -4.78 -19.04 -6.81
CA GLY A 752 -3.71 -20.04 -6.74
C GLY A 752 -4.18 -21.50 -6.65
N PHE A 753 -5.48 -21.73 -6.46
CA PHE A 753 -6.04 -23.08 -6.34
C PHE A 753 -6.87 -23.48 -7.57
N LYS A 754 -7.01 -24.80 -7.80
CA LYS A 754 -7.73 -25.37 -8.97
C LYS A 754 -8.83 -26.36 -8.62
N ASN A 755 -8.91 -26.80 -7.37
CA ASN A 755 -9.82 -27.86 -6.96
C ASN A 755 -10.45 -27.50 -5.61
N PHE A 756 -11.77 -27.41 -5.59
CA PHE A 756 -12.55 -26.93 -4.46
C PHE A 756 -13.67 -27.89 -4.14
N LYS A 757 -14.10 -27.91 -2.89
CA LYS A 757 -15.33 -28.55 -2.45
C LYS A 757 -16.21 -27.50 -1.78
N LEU A 758 -17.46 -27.43 -2.22
CA LEU A 758 -18.55 -26.72 -1.55
C LEU A 758 -19.27 -27.71 -0.63
N ARG A 759 -19.00 -27.60 0.67
CA ARG A 759 -19.56 -28.38 1.76
C ARG A 759 -20.98 -27.91 2.04
N ALA A 760 -21.95 -28.82 1.95
CA ALA A 760 -23.35 -28.51 2.26
C ALA A 760 -23.61 -28.24 3.76
N LEU A 761 -22.71 -28.71 4.64
CA LEU A 761 -22.84 -28.63 6.11
C LEU A 761 -24.14 -29.27 6.64
N ALA A 762 -24.72 -30.19 5.87
CA ALA A 762 -26.08 -30.67 6.09
C ALA A 762 -26.27 -31.52 7.36
N HIS A 763 -25.22 -32.19 7.84
CA HIS A 763 -25.22 -32.90 9.13
C HIS A 763 -24.89 -31.99 10.32
N ASP A 764 -24.35 -30.80 10.07
CA ASP A 764 -23.94 -29.87 11.11
C ASP A 764 -24.99 -28.77 11.30
N ARG A 765 -25.90 -28.98 12.26
CA ARG A 765 -26.95 -28.00 12.58
C ARG A 765 -26.40 -26.69 13.13
N SER A 766 -25.15 -26.64 13.59
CA SER A 766 -24.52 -25.37 13.98
C SER A 766 -23.75 -24.69 12.85
N TYR A 767 -23.52 -25.35 11.70
CA TYR A 767 -22.71 -24.84 10.58
C TYR A 767 -21.23 -24.55 10.91
N LEU A 768 -20.78 -24.72 12.16
CA LEU A 768 -19.52 -24.20 12.68
C LEU A 768 -18.42 -25.25 12.87
N ARG A 769 -18.76 -26.54 12.92
CA ARG A 769 -17.83 -27.57 13.44
C ARG A 769 -16.60 -27.73 12.57
N GLU A 770 -16.79 -27.86 11.26
CA GLU A 770 -15.68 -27.98 10.31
C GLU A 770 -14.86 -26.68 10.26
N ASN A 771 -15.51 -25.51 10.36
CA ASN A 771 -14.83 -24.21 10.48
C ASN A 771 -13.93 -24.13 11.72
N LEU A 772 -14.46 -24.47 12.90
CA LEU A 772 -13.71 -24.47 14.16
C LEU A 772 -12.51 -25.42 14.07
N CYS A 773 -12.68 -26.62 13.52
CA CYS A 773 -11.57 -27.53 13.33
C CYS A 773 -10.48 -26.95 12.40
N HIS A 774 -10.83 -26.44 11.22
CA HIS A 774 -9.83 -25.83 10.33
C HIS A 774 -9.09 -24.66 11.00
N SER A 775 -9.82 -23.79 11.71
CA SER A 775 -9.24 -22.67 12.46
C SER A 775 -8.34 -23.13 13.61
N SER A 776 -8.72 -24.17 14.35
CA SER A 776 -7.93 -24.74 15.44
C SER A 776 -6.66 -25.44 14.95
N TYR A 777 -6.72 -26.20 13.85
CA TYR A 777 -5.53 -26.82 13.25
C TYR A 777 -4.53 -25.75 12.75
N LYS A 778 -5.03 -24.63 12.19
CA LYS A 778 -4.19 -23.49 11.83
C LYS A 778 -3.53 -22.83 13.05
N SER A 779 -4.28 -22.64 14.13
CA SER A 779 -3.81 -22.05 15.40
C SER A 779 -2.69 -22.86 16.06
N ILE A 780 -2.68 -24.19 15.91
CA ILE A 780 -1.59 -25.05 16.40
C ILE A 780 -0.47 -25.27 15.36
N GLY A 781 -0.52 -24.58 14.22
CA GLY A 781 0.52 -24.65 13.20
C GLY A 781 0.58 -25.99 12.45
N ALA A 782 -0.52 -26.75 12.38
CA ALA A 782 -0.62 -28.00 11.64
C ALA A 782 -1.15 -27.77 10.21
N PRO A 783 -0.76 -28.60 9.22
CA PRO A 783 -1.20 -28.43 7.84
C PRO A 783 -2.70 -28.68 7.73
N THR A 784 -3.41 -27.77 7.07
CA THR A 784 -4.87 -27.85 6.92
C THR A 784 -5.33 -27.02 5.73
N SER A 785 -6.48 -27.35 5.14
CA SER A 785 -7.09 -26.46 4.16
C SER A 785 -7.66 -25.22 4.86
N GLY A 786 -7.77 -24.12 4.12
CA GLY A 786 -8.57 -22.98 4.56
C GLY A 786 -10.06 -23.34 4.54
N PHE A 787 -10.84 -22.61 5.32
CA PHE A 787 -12.29 -22.71 5.35
C PHE A 787 -12.88 -21.31 5.33
N SER A 788 -13.83 -21.05 4.44
CA SER A 788 -14.66 -19.84 4.46
C SER A 788 -16.09 -20.21 4.07
N TYR A 789 -17.05 -19.32 4.35
CA TYR A 789 -18.43 -19.51 3.92
C TYR A 789 -18.67 -18.86 2.57
N VAL A 790 -19.54 -19.46 1.74
CA VAL A 790 -19.95 -18.91 0.45
C VAL A 790 -21.44 -19.07 0.24
N ARG A 791 -22.05 -18.12 -0.47
CA ARG A 791 -23.43 -18.25 -0.98
C ARG A 791 -23.39 -18.96 -2.32
N LEU A 792 -24.12 -20.04 -2.48
CA LEU A 792 -24.18 -20.79 -3.73
C LEU A 792 -25.45 -20.48 -4.51
N PHE A 793 -25.27 -20.17 -5.79
CA PHE A 793 -26.32 -20.06 -6.78
C PHE A 793 -26.07 -21.08 -7.89
N ILE A 794 -27.14 -21.70 -8.37
CA ILE A 794 -27.10 -22.60 -9.51
C ILE A 794 -28.23 -22.21 -10.46
N ASP A 795 -27.91 -21.96 -11.73
CA ASP A 795 -28.89 -21.59 -12.76
C ASP A 795 -29.81 -20.43 -12.35
N ASN A 796 -29.20 -19.41 -11.72
CA ASN A 796 -29.82 -18.19 -11.20
C ASN A 796 -30.75 -18.39 -9.99
N LYS A 797 -30.70 -19.58 -9.38
CA LYS A 797 -31.45 -19.92 -8.18
C LYS A 797 -30.53 -20.07 -6.99
N ALA A 798 -30.91 -19.48 -5.88
CA ALA A 798 -30.25 -19.67 -4.60
C ALA A 798 -30.32 -21.14 -4.19
N VAL A 799 -29.17 -21.70 -3.82
CA VAL A 799 -29.03 -23.05 -3.26
C VAL A 799 -28.70 -23.02 -1.78
N GLY A 800 -28.01 -21.97 -1.33
CA GLY A 800 -27.86 -21.64 0.09
C GLY A 800 -26.43 -21.37 0.55
N LEU A 801 -26.19 -21.50 1.85
CA LEU A 801 -24.91 -21.31 2.51
C LEU A 801 -24.08 -22.60 2.50
N TYR A 802 -22.83 -22.48 2.05
CA TYR A 802 -21.88 -23.58 1.91
C TYR A 802 -20.55 -23.24 2.56
N GLY A 803 -19.85 -24.26 3.07
CA GLY A 803 -18.43 -24.14 3.40
C GLY A 803 -17.59 -24.33 2.14
N LEU A 804 -16.61 -23.46 1.89
CA LEU A 804 -15.62 -23.61 0.83
C LEU A 804 -14.33 -24.13 1.44
N ILE A 805 -13.82 -25.23 0.88
CA ILE A 805 -12.48 -25.76 1.20
C ILE A 805 -11.71 -26.09 -0.08
N GLU A 806 -10.39 -25.97 0.00
CA GLU A 806 -9.52 -26.54 -1.02
C GLU A 806 -9.50 -28.06 -0.88
N THR A 807 -9.39 -28.80 -1.99
CA THR A 807 -9.30 -30.26 -1.90
C THR A 807 -7.84 -30.72 -1.79
N PHE A 808 -7.54 -31.61 -0.84
CA PHE A 808 -6.25 -32.28 -0.66
C PHE A 808 -5.84 -33.15 -1.86
N GLN A 809 -5.29 -32.53 -2.91
CA GLN A 809 -4.73 -33.16 -4.11
C GLN A 809 -3.94 -32.13 -4.93
N ASP A 810 -3.13 -32.54 -5.92
CA ASP A 810 -2.42 -31.59 -6.80
C ASP A 810 -3.36 -30.49 -7.38
N PRO A 811 -3.02 -29.19 -7.26
CA PRO A 811 -1.76 -28.62 -6.76
C PRO A 811 -1.76 -28.20 -5.27
N TRP A 812 -2.74 -28.58 -4.44
CA TRP A 812 -2.84 -28.19 -3.03
C TRP A 812 -1.54 -28.44 -2.23
N VAL A 813 -0.88 -29.58 -2.45
CA VAL A 813 0.41 -29.88 -1.77
C VAL A 813 1.53 -28.91 -2.15
N ALA A 814 1.51 -28.35 -3.37
CA ALA A 814 2.45 -27.29 -3.74
C ALA A 814 2.07 -25.97 -3.06
N ALA A 815 0.76 -25.69 -2.98
CA ALA A 815 0.24 -24.51 -2.30
C ALA A 815 0.49 -24.52 -0.78
N GLU A 816 0.57 -25.69 -0.14
CA GLU A 816 0.77 -25.82 1.31
C GLU A 816 2.23 -25.99 1.72
N PHE A 817 3.04 -26.68 0.92
CA PHE A 817 4.41 -27.09 1.29
C PHE A 817 5.50 -26.48 0.40
N ALA A 818 5.18 -25.59 -0.54
CA ALA A 818 6.13 -25.04 -1.51
C ALA A 818 5.72 -23.68 -2.10
N ASP A 819 5.01 -22.84 -1.34
CA ASP A 819 4.60 -21.47 -1.73
C ASP A 819 3.83 -21.40 -3.07
N GLY A 820 3.19 -22.50 -3.48
CA GLY A 820 2.50 -22.62 -4.76
C GLY A 820 3.42 -22.73 -5.97
N GLU A 821 4.68 -23.15 -5.80
CA GLU A 821 5.70 -23.24 -6.85
C GLU A 821 5.20 -24.00 -8.09
N LYS A 822 5.24 -23.32 -9.24
CA LYS A 822 4.93 -23.92 -10.54
C LYS A 822 6.01 -24.93 -10.91
N GLY A 823 5.65 -26.20 -10.97
CA GLY A 823 6.57 -27.28 -11.30
C GLY A 823 7.05 -28.11 -10.10
N TYR A 824 6.56 -27.79 -8.90
CA TYR A 824 6.77 -28.61 -7.70
C TYR A 824 6.46 -30.09 -7.96
N LYS A 825 7.46 -30.94 -7.72
CA LYS A 825 7.36 -32.39 -7.91
C LYS A 825 6.77 -33.02 -6.66
N SER A 826 5.45 -33.01 -6.55
CA SER A 826 4.71 -33.57 -5.43
C SER A 826 5.11 -35.01 -5.10
N GLY A 827 5.28 -35.26 -3.80
CA GLY A 827 5.32 -36.62 -3.27
C GLY A 827 3.95 -37.28 -3.30
N TYR A 828 3.85 -38.50 -2.79
CA TYR A 828 2.55 -39.18 -2.69
C TYR A 828 1.77 -38.68 -1.47
N LEU A 829 0.51 -38.33 -1.73
CA LEU A 829 -0.48 -37.98 -0.71
C LEU A 829 -1.49 -39.12 -0.61
N TYR A 830 -1.44 -39.90 0.46
CA TYR A 830 -2.30 -41.05 0.70
C TYR A 830 -3.50 -40.63 1.55
N GLN A 831 -4.72 -40.82 1.04
CA GLN A 831 -5.96 -40.65 1.81
C GLN A 831 -6.31 -41.97 2.50
N GLY A 832 -6.59 -41.96 3.80
CA GLY A 832 -7.28 -43.05 4.49
C GLY A 832 -8.78 -43.02 4.23
N ILE A 833 -9.39 -44.16 3.93
CA ILE A 833 -10.82 -44.31 3.55
C ILE A 833 -11.65 -44.93 4.69
N GLY A 834 -11.03 -45.20 5.84
CA GLY A 834 -11.67 -45.85 6.99
C GLY A 834 -11.68 -47.36 6.77
N LEU A 835 -12.76 -47.88 6.19
CA LEU A 835 -12.96 -49.31 5.93
C LEU A 835 -13.22 -49.56 4.44
N ALA A 836 -12.54 -50.56 3.89
CA ALA A 836 -12.73 -51.01 2.51
C ALA A 836 -13.02 -52.50 2.47
N LEU A 837 -14.04 -52.88 1.69
CA LEU A 837 -14.34 -54.26 1.34
C LEU A 837 -13.57 -54.63 0.07
N THR A 838 -12.70 -55.63 0.15
CA THR A 838 -11.94 -56.10 -1.00
C THR A 838 -12.81 -56.93 -1.95
N SER A 839 -12.32 -57.19 -3.15
CA SER A 839 -13.00 -58.06 -4.12
C SER A 839 -13.16 -59.51 -3.62
N SER A 840 -12.38 -59.95 -2.63
CA SER A 840 -12.51 -61.26 -1.98
C SER A 840 -13.46 -61.27 -0.78
N GLY A 841 -14.08 -60.13 -0.43
CA GLY A 841 -14.96 -59.99 0.72
C GLY A 841 -14.23 -59.78 2.06
N GLU A 842 -12.91 -59.59 2.03
CA GLU A 842 -12.12 -59.23 3.20
C GLU A 842 -12.34 -57.74 3.54
N VAL A 843 -12.35 -57.39 4.83
CA VAL A 843 -12.39 -55.99 5.27
C VAL A 843 -11.00 -55.53 5.67
N ARG A 844 -10.60 -54.38 5.13
CA ARG A 844 -9.32 -53.73 5.44
C ARG A 844 -9.58 -52.32 5.96
N ALA A 845 -8.84 -51.94 7.00
CA ALA A 845 -8.90 -50.59 7.57
C ALA A 845 -7.66 -49.78 7.16
N SER A 846 -7.80 -48.46 7.05
CA SER A 846 -6.66 -47.55 6.89
C SER A 846 -5.96 -47.22 8.22
N ASP A 847 -5.72 -48.21 9.06
CA ASP A 847 -5.15 -48.06 10.40
C ASP A 847 -3.60 -48.06 10.44
N LEU A 848 -2.96 -47.97 9.27
CA LEU A 848 -1.50 -48.01 9.11
C LEU A 848 -0.84 -49.31 9.62
N ARG A 849 -1.57 -50.44 9.66
CA ARG A 849 -0.96 -51.76 9.86
C ARG A 849 -0.06 -52.14 8.69
N TYR A 850 0.95 -52.96 8.96
CA TYR A 850 1.76 -53.58 7.89
C TYR A 850 0.98 -54.73 7.24
N GLU A 851 0.82 -54.66 5.92
CA GLU A 851 -0.01 -55.60 5.15
C GLU A 851 0.81 -56.69 4.44
N GLY A 852 2.09 -56.82 4.80
CA GLY A 852 3.02 -57.77 4.21
C GLY A 852 3.77 -57.23 2.98
N ILE A 853 4.57 -58.11 2.36
CA ILE A 853 5.45 -57.76 1.24
C ILE A 853 4.69 -57.55 -0.08
N ASP A 854 3.47 -58.05 -0.20
CA ASP A 854 2.64 -57.84 -1.38
C ASP A 854 2.06 -56.41 -1.41
N MET A 855 2.57 -55.58 -2.31
CA MET A 855 2.08 -54.21 -2.49
C MET A 855 0.62 -54.15 -2.98
N ALA A 856 0.06 -55.22 -3.56
CA ALA A 856 -1.33 -55.23 -3.99
C ALA A 856 -2.29 -55.04 -2.80
N SER A 857 -1.89 -55.51 -1.61
CA SER A 857 -2.63 -55.35 -0.36
C SER A 857 -2.92 -53.90 0.01
N TYR A 858 -2.02 -52.96 -0.32
CA TYR A 858 -2.19 -51.52 -0.05
C TYR A 858 -3.14 -50.83 -1.05
N ARG A 859 -3.49 -51.50 -2.15
CA ARG A 859 -4.40 -51.00 -3.19
C ARG A 859 -5.80 -51.63 -3.09
N ALA A 860 -6.10 -52.32 -1.99
CA ALA A 860 -7.35 -53.04 -1.81
C ALA A 860 -8.57 -52.12 -1.53
N GLY A 861 -8.35 -50.81 -1.40
CA GLY A 861 -9.39 -49.78 -1.32
C GLY A 861 -9.32 -48.90 -0.08
N GLN A 862 -8.58 -49.33 0.94
CA GLN A 862 -8.42 -48.63 2.21
C GLN A 862 -7.57 -47.35 2.10
N TYR A 863 -6.66 -47.29 1.10
CA TYR A 863 -5.90 -46.08 0.78
C TYR A 863 -6.14 -45.60 -0.66
N LYS A 864 -6.14 -44.28 -0.85
CA LYS A 864 -6.22 -43.66 -2.18
C LYS A 864 -5.19 -42.55 -2.35
N ILE A 865 -4.36 -42.66 -3.40
CA ILE A 865 -3.34 -41.65 -3.68
C ILE A 865 -3.96 -40.44 -4.41
N LYS A 866 -3.86 -39.25 -3.82
CA LYS A 866 -4.41 -37.99 -4.35
C LYS A 866 -3.40 -37.07 -5.02
N ALA A 867 -2.13 -37.14 -4.64
CA ALA A 867 -1.03 -36.35 -5.22
C ALA A 867 0.11 -37.24 -5.72
N GLY A 868 0.97 -36.71 -6.58
CA GLY A 868 2.20 -37.37 -7.02
C GLY A 868 2.18 -37.99 -8.42
N LYS A 869 3.37 -38.06 -9.03
CA LYS A 869 3.57 -38.60 -10.39
C LYS A 869 3.33 -40.11 -10.40
N HIS A 870 2.73 -40.65 -11.47
CA HIS A 870 2.46 -42.09 -11.60
C HIS A 870 1.59 -42.72 -10.49
N LYS A 871 0.83 -41.93 -9.72
CA LYS A 871 -0.06 -42.35 -8.61
C LYS A 871 -1.10 -43.46 -8.89
N LYS A 872 -1.21 -43.94 -10.14
CA LYS A 872 -2.05 -45.08 -10.52
C LYS A 872 -1.28 -46.41 -10.56
N ARG A 873 0.06 -46.38 -10.50
CA ARG A 873 0.91 -47.58 -10.53
C ARG A 873 0.98 -48.20 -9.13
N ILE A 874 1.16 -49.52 -9.07
CA ILE A 874 1.24 -50.27 -7.81
C ILE A 874 2.45 -49.83 -6.96
N ASN A 875 3.57 -49.52 -7.60
CA ASN A 875 4.78 -49.04 -6.93
C ASN A 875 4.65 -47.66 -6.30
N ALA A 876 3.56 -46.94 -6.54
CA ALA A 876 3.27 -45.70 -5.84
C ALA A 876 2.89 -45.91 -4.37
N TYR A 877 2.70 -47.16 -3.91
CA TYR A 877 2.45 -47.49 -2.50
C TYR A 877 3.71 -47.93 -1.75
N GLN A 878 4.87 -47.97 -2.40
CA GLN A 878 6.12 -48.46 -1.80
C GLN A 878 6.48 -47.68 -0.51
N ASP A 879 6.44 -46.34 -0.55
CA ASP A 879 6.77 -45.53 0.62
C ASP A 879 5.82 -45.80 1.81
N LEU A 880 4.53 -46.02 1.53
CA LEU A 880 3.55 -46.36 2.57
C LEU A 880 3.78 -47.77 3.13
N GLN A 881 4.12 -48.74 2.27
CA GLN A 881 4.49 -50.09 2.70
C GLN A 881 5.73 -50.07 3.59
N GLU A 882 6.78 -49.36 3.18
CA GLU A 882 8.02 -49.23 3.97
C GLU A 882 7.76 -48.53 5.31
N PHE A 883 6.91 -47.50 5.34
CA PHE A 883 6.56 -46.80 6.57
C PHE A 883 5.74 -47.67 7.52
N THR A 884 4.72 -48.36 7.03
CA THR A 884 3.92 -49.28 7.87
C THR A 884 4.74 -50.48 8.35
N LYS A 885 5.69 -50.98 7.54
CA LYS A 885 6.68 -51.98 7.96
C LYS A 885 7.54 -51.45 9.11
N PHE A 886 8.05 -50.22 8.98
CA PHE A 886 8.82 -49.56 10.03
C PHE A 886 8.01 -49.40 11.33
N ILE A 887 6.75 -48.96 11.24
CA ILE A 887 5.85 -48.89 12.41
C ILE A 887 5.77 -50.27 13.08
N ASN A 888 5.52 -51.34 12.31
CA ASN A 888 5.38 -52.69 12.83
C ASN A 888 6.66 -53.19 13.55
N GLU A 889 7.82 -52.98 12.95
CA GLU A 889 9.13 -53.47 13.43
C GLU A 889 9.73 -52.60 14.55
N SER A 890 9.34 -51.34 14.66
CA SER A 890 9.89 -50.40 15.66
C SER A 890 9.62 -50.83 17.11
N SER A 891 10.58 -50.54 18.00
CA SER A 891 10.38 -50.64 19.46
C SER A 891 11.25 -49.64 20.21
N VAL A 892 10.81 -49.23 21.40
CA VAL A 892 11.61 -48.38 22.31
C VAL A 892 12.99 -48.95 22.64
N SER A 893 13.15 -50.28 22.57
CA SER A 893 14.42 -50.96 22.84
C SER A 893 15.40 -51.01 21.66
N THR A 894 14.92 -50.83 20.43
CA THR A 894 15.74 -51.05 19.20
C THR A 894 15.74 -49.87 18.24
N THR A 895 14.76 -48.96 18.36
CA THR A 895 14.55 -47.85 17.44
C THR A 895 14.59 -46.55 18.24
N PRO A 896 15.65 -45.74 18.15
CA PRO A 896 15.70 -44.45 18.84
C PRO A 896 14.73 -43.43 18.20
N GLU A 897 14.38 -42.39 18.95
CA GLU A 897 13.49 -41.30 18.51
C GLU A 897 13.97 -40.63 17.21
N SER A 898 15.28 -40.50 17.02
CA SER A 898 15.86 -39.93 15.81
C SER A 898 15.58 -40.73 14.52
N GLU A 899 15.27 -42.03 14.61
CA GLU A 899 14.83 -42.81 13.44
C GLU A 899 13.36 -42.53 13.10
N TRP A 900 12.51 -42.28 14.10
CA TRP A 900 11.13 -41.83 13.87
C TRP A 900 11.11 -40.48 13.17
N GLU A 901 11.92 -39.54 13.62
CA GLU A 901 11.99 -38.17 13.07
C GLU A 901 12.50 -38.09 11.62
N LYS A 902 13.16 -39.15 11.13
CA LYS A 902 13.51 -39.31 9.70
C LYS A 902 12.34 -39.77 8.85
N LYS A 903 11.38 -40.48 9.43
CA LYS A 903 10.26 -41.12 8.71
C LYS A 903 8.94 -40.38 8.85
N LEU A 904 8.71 -39.72 9.99
CA LEU A 904 7.50 -38.99 10.33
C LEU A 904 7.87 -37.63 10.95
N ASP A 905 7.13 -36.59 10.59
CA ASP A 905 7.05 -35.35 11.36
C ASP A 905 6.28 -35.64 12.66
N VAL A 906 7.00 -36.18 13.65
CA VAL A 906 6.42 -36.62 14.92
C VAL A 906 5.74 -35.46 15.62
N ASP A 907 6.33 -34.26 15.59
CA ASP A 907 5.75 -33.07 16.21
C ASP A 907 4.38 -32.74 15.62
N GLY A 908 4.28 -32.70 14.29
CA GLY A 908 3.01 -32.48 13.59
C GLY A 908 1.98 -33.55 13.89
N PHE A 909 2.39 -34.81 14.01
CA PHE A 909 1.50 -35.90 14.39
C PHE A 909 0.97 -35.75 15.83
N LEU A 910 1.83 -35.42 16.80
CA LEU A 910 1.43 -35.22 18.19
C LEU A 910 0.46 -34.04 18.34
N ARG A 911 0.69 -32.93 17.61
CA ARG A 911 -0.23 -31.78 17.54
C ARG A 911 -1.60 -32.22 17.02
N ALA A 912 -1.63 -32.99 15.93
CA ALA A 912 -2.86 -33.44 15.30
C ALA A 912 -3.66 -34.41 16.18
N MET A 913 -3.00 -35.36 16.85
CA MET A 913 -3.66 -36.30 17.77
C MET A 913 -4.20 -35.59 19.01
N ALA A 914 -3.46 -34.62 19.56
CA ALA A 914 -3.95 -33.85 20.70
C ALA A 914 -5.20 -33.03 20.34
N MET A 915 -5.23 -32.46 19.13
CA MET A 915 -6.41 -31.75 18.62
C MET A 915 -7.58 -32.68 18.31
N GLU A 916 -7.31 -33.88 17.78
CA GLU A 916 -8.31 -34.93 17.53
C GLU A 916 -9.01 -35.37 18.83
N ASP A 917 -8.24 -35.54 19.91
CA ASP A 917 -8.78 -35.84 21.24
C ASP A 917 -9.61 -34.68 21.81
N ILE A 918 -9.03 -33.47 21.84
CA ILE A 918 -9.66 -32.29 22.46
C ILE A 918 -10.92 -31.85 21.73
N LEU A 919 -10.96 -31.93 20.41
CA LEU A 919 -12.18 -31.59 19.66
C LEU A 919 -13.15 -32.78 19.56
N GLY A 920 -12.75 -33.99 19.99
CA GLY A 920 -13.59 -35.17 19.96
C GLY A 920 -13.94 -35.62 18.55
N LEU A 921 -12.93 -35.72 17.67
CA LEU A 921 -13.09 -36.13 16.27
C LEU A 921 -13.44 -37.62 16.19
N SER A 922 -14.73 -37.92 16.37
CA SER A 922 -15.26 -39.29 16.48
C SER A 922 -15.17 -40.13 15.20
N ASP A 923 -14.95 -39.50 14.03
CA ASP A 923 -14.68 -40.18 12.75
C ASP A 923 -13.23 -39.95 12.27
N GLY A 924 -12.33 -39.59 13.18
CA GLY A 924 -10.91 -39.39 12.90
C GLY A 924 -10.10 -40.69 12.79
N TYR A 925 -8.77 -40.56 12.86
CA TYR A 925 -7.85 -41.68 12.76
C TYR A 925 -7.86 -42.57 14.01
N MET A 926 -7.83 -42.00 15.22
CA MET A 926 -7.86 -42.77 16.45
C MET A 926 -9.17 -43.57 16.54
N PRO A 927 -10.37 -42.95 16.51
CA PRO A 927 -11.59 -43.73 16.73
C PRO A 927 -11.93 -44.65 15.55
N SER A 928 -11.72 -44.20 14.30
CA SER A 928 -12.30 -44.87 13.12
C SER A 928 -11.30 -45.26 12.03
N ALA A 929 -10.00 -45.02 12.23
CA ALA A 929 -8.96 -45.21 11.22
C ALA A 929 -9.26 -44.48 9.90
N ASN A 930 -9.95 -43.34 9.97
CA ASN A 930 -10.54 -42.64 8.83
C ASN A 930 -10.11 -41.15 8.79
N ASN A 931 -10.49 -40.45 7.72
CA ASN A 931 -10.47 -38.99 7.61
C ASN A 931 -9.10 -38.34 7.87
N PHE A 932 -8.04 -38.97 7.36
CA PHE A 932 -6.69 -38.42 7.39
C PHE A 932 -5.98 -38.57 6.05
N TYR A 933 -4.90 -37.81 5.91
CA TYR A 933 -3.92 -37.99 4.86
C TYR A 933 -2.50 -38.14 5.44
N LEU A 934 -1.68 -38.90 4.73
CA LEU A 934 -0.23 -38.91 4.89
C LEU A 934 0.42 -38.36 3.63
N TYR A 935 1.24 -37.33 3.79
CA TYR A 935 2.00 -36.74 2.68
C TYR A 935 3.50 -36.99 2.87
N GLY A 936 4.14 -37.65 1.91
CA GLY A 936 5.61 -37.72 1.88
C GLY A 936 6.17 -36.43 1.31
N VAL A 937 6.77 -35.58 2.14
CA VAL A 937 7.28 -34.25 1.74
C VAL A 937 8.62 -34.40 0.99
N PRO A 938 8.70 -34.13 -0.33
CA PRO A 938 9.89 -34.39 -1.14
C PRO A 938 11.14 -33.67 -0.66
N ASN A 939 10.99 -32.40 -0.26
CA ASN A 939 12.09 -31.56 0.21
C ASN A 939 12.59 -31.95 1.62
N GLN A 940 11.98 -32.97 2.23
CA GLN A 940 12.37 -33.53 3.52
C GLN A 940 12.62 -35.04 3.41
N ASN A 941 13.26 -35.49 2.31
CA ASN A 941 13.56 -36.91 2.05
C ASN A 941 12.32 -37.83 2.12
N ASN A 942 11.16 -37.33 1.66
CA ASN A 942 9.86 -38.01 1.74
C ASN A 942 9.42 -38.35 3.18
N ARG A 943 9.88 -37.61 4.19
CA ARG A 943 9.35 -37.69 5.55
C ARG A 943 7.84 -37.45 5.54
N PHE A 944 7.08 -38.32 6.22
CA PHE A 944 5.62 -38.24 6.26
C PHE A 944 5.13 -37.11 7.16
N THR A 945 4.13 -36.38 6.71
CA THR A 945 3.36 -35.42 7.51
C THR A 945 1.90 -35.87 7.56
N TYR A 946 1.31 -35.85 8.76
CA TYR A 946 -0.10 -36.18 9.00
C TYR A 946 -0.98 -34.94 8.80
N ILE A 947 -2.12 -35.13 8.13
CA ILE A 947 -3.10 -34.07 7.84
C ILE A 947 -4.49 -34.60 8.19
N ALA A 948 -5.20 -33.93 9.10
CA ALA A 948 -6.59 -34.26 9.41
C ALA A 948 -7.52 -33.76 8.28
N ALA A 949 -8.63 -34.46 8.05
CA ALA A 949 -9.61 -34.13 7.03
C ALA A 949 -11.03 -34.44 7.50
N ASP A 950 -12.03 -34.00 6.72
CA ASP A 950 -13.46 -34.32 6.92
C ASP A 950 -13.91 -34.20 8.39
N MET A 951 -13.59 -33.06 9.01
CA MET A 951 -13.71 -32.85 10.46
C MET A 951 -15.11 -32.36 10.85
N ASP A 952 -16.17 -32.93 10.29
CA ASP A 952 -17.56 -32.54 10.57
C ASP A 952 -18.17 -33.31 11.76
N SER A 953 -17.71 -34.54 12.01
CA SER A 953 -18.13 -35.40 13.13
C SER A 953 -17.28 -35.15 14.39
N THR A 954 -17.40 -33.94 14.92
CA THR A 954 -16.58 -33.35 15.99
C THR A 954 -17.41 -32.46 16.94
N ILE A 955 -16.81 -31.97 18.03
CA ILE A 955 -17.35 -30.94 18.94
C ILE A 955 -18.82 -31.21 19.31
N GLY A 956 -19.04 -32.28 20.05
CA GLY A 956 -20.36 -32.68 20.52
C GLY A 956 -21.27 -33.28 19.44
N SER A 957 -20.75 -33.63 18.27
CA SER A 957 -21.51 -34.31 17.22
C SER A 957 -20.71 -35.47 16.67
N GLY A 958 -21.11 -36.72 16.96
CA GLY A 958 -20.31 -37.84 16.49
C GLY A 958 -21.01 -39.19 16.44
N ILE A 959 -20.21 -40.20 16.19
CA ILE A 959 -20.61 -41.62 16.08
C ILE A 959 -20.05 -42.48 17.23
N TYR A 960 -19.52 -41.85 18.28
CA TYR A 960 -19.02 -42.49 19.49
C TYR A 960 -19.76 -41.97 20.73
N ARG A 961 -19.78 -42.78 21.81
CA ARG A 961 -20.36 -42.34 23.07
C ARG A 961 -19.70 -41.04 23.53
N LEU A 962 -20.55 -40.13 23.96
CA LEU A 962 -20.17 -38.79 24.34
C LEU A 962 -19.28 -38.76 25.59
N ASP A 963 -19.45 -39.70 26.53
CA ASP A 963 -18.60 -39.81 27.73
C ASP A 963 -17.12 -40.04 27.37
N LEU A 964 -16.85 -40.87 26.36
CA LEU A 964 -15.49 -41.13 25.88
C LEU A 964 -14.90 -39.91 25.17
N MET A 965 -15.71 -39.18 24.39
CA MET A 965 -15.26 -37.96 23.70
C MET A 965 -15.00 -36.80 24.69
N LEU A 966 -15.78 -36.72 25.77
CA LEU A 966 -15.67 -35.70 26.80
C LEU A 966 -14.61 -36.03 27.86
N SER A 967 -14.10 -37.26 27.94
CA SER A 967 -13.14 -37.64 28.97
C SER A 967 -11.92 -36.73 28.96
N GLY A 968 -11.48 -36.30 30.15
CA GLY A 968 -10.22 -35.58 30.33
C GLY A 968 -9.00 -36.49 30.36
N ASN A 969 -9.23 -37.80 30.57
CA ASN A 969 -8.20 -38.82 30.52
C ASN A 969 -7.94 -39.19 29.06
N TYR A 970 -6.87 -38.65 28.49
CA TYR A 970 -6.50 -38.87 27.08
C TYR A 970 -6.41 -40.35 26.68
N SER A 971 -6.13 -41.23 27.65
CA SER A 971 -5.96 -42.66 27.41
C SER A 971 -7.29 -43.41 27.19
N GLU A 972 -8.41 -42.79 27.55
CA GLU A 972 -9.76 -43.28 27.30
C GLU A 972 -10.29 -42.90 25.91
N HIS A 973 -9.59 -42.01 25.19
CA HIS A 973 -9.96 -41.66 23.83
C HIS A 973 -9.92 -42.92 22.95
N PRO A 974 -11.02 -43.28 22.26
CA PRO A 974 -11.09 -44.47 21.43
C PRO A 974 -9.96 -44.51 20.40
N GLY A 975 -9.25 -45.64 20.31
CA GLY A 975 -8.14 -45.79 19.38
C GLY A 975 -6.75 -45.48 19.93
N PHE A 976 -6.65 -44.83 21.10
CA PHE A 976 -5.37 -44.32 21.61
C PHE A 976 -4.28 -45.40 21.69
N PHE A 977 -4.60 -46.58 22.24
CA PHE A 977 -3.65 -47.71 22.35
C PHE A 977 -3.79 -48.81 21.30
N SER A 978 -4.82 -48.76 20.45
CA SER A 978 -5.11 -49.84 19.49
C SER A 978 -4.59 -49.54 18.08
N ARG A 979 -4.45 -48.26 17.68
CA ARG A 979 -3.90 -47.95 16.35
C ARG A 979 -2.40 -48.23 16.29
N PRO A 980 -1.91 -48.94 15.25
CA PRO A 980 -0.49 -49.25 15.06
C PRO A 980 0.44 -48.06 15.30
N LEU A 981 0.15 -46.90 14.68
CA LEU A 981 1.02 -45.72 14.82
C LEU A 981 0.97 -45.10 16.22
N THR A 982 -0.23 -44.86 16.79
CA THR A 982 -0.35 -44.24 18.13
C THR A 982 0.25 -45.14 19.20
N ARG A 983 -0.05 -46.45 19.15
CA ARG A 983 0.50 -47.45 20.08
C ARG A 983 2.03 -47.43 20.10
N LYS A 984 2.66 -47.29 18.93
CA LYS A 984 4.13 -47.26 18.82
C LYS A 984 4.70 -45.92 19.27
N ILE A 985 4.19 -44.80 18.77
CA ILE A 985 4.66 -43.45 19.14
C ILE A 985 4.51 -43.19 20.64
N PHE A 986 3.36 -43.50 21.23
CA PHE A 986 3.10 -43.23 22.65
C PHE A 986 3.76 -44.24 23.61
N SER A 987 4.45 -45.26 23.09
CA SER A 987 5.34 -46.08 23.91
C SER A 987 6.64 -45.35 24.27
N TYR A 988 7.02 -44.30 23.55
CA TYR A 988 8.17 -43.45 23.84
C TYR A 988 7.80 -42.40 24.89
N PRO A 989 8.44 -42.38 26.08
CA PRO A 989 8.08 -41.47 27.16
C PRO A 989 8.12 -39.99 26.77
N ASN A 990 9.11 -39.54 25.98
CA ASN A 990 9.20 -38.13 25.60
C ASN A 990 8.04 -37.72 24.69
N TYR A 991 7.67 -38.56 23.72
CA TYR A 991 6.53 -38.29 22.83
C TYR A 991 5.20 -38.28 23.58
N LEU A 992 5.00 -39.23 24.51
CA LEU A 992 3.81 -39.25 25.35
C LEU A 992 3.73 -38.01 26.27
N ASN A 993 4.85 -37.61 26.87
CA ASN A 993 4.89 -36.40 27.71
C ASN A 993 4.58 -35.14 26.89
N LYS A 994 5.17 -35.01 25.70
CA LYS A 994 4.90 -33.88 24.81
C LYS A 994 3.44 -33.84 24.34
N TYR A 995 2.84 -34.99 24.06
CA TYR A 995 1.41 -35.08 23.78
C TYR A 995 0.55 -34.59 24.95
N LYS A 996 0.87 -35.04 26.17
CA LYS A 996 0.17 -34.58 27.39
C LYS A 996 0.29 -33.06 27.58
N GLU A 997 1.47 -32.49 27.32
CA GLU A 997 1.70 -31.05 27.34
C GLU A 997 0.84 -30.33 26.29
N TYR A 998 0.72 -30.87 25.07
CA TYR A 998 -0.17 -30.32 24.05
C TYR A 998 -1.64 -30.40 24.44
N ILE A 999 -2.09 -31.50 25.05
CA ILE A 999 -3.47 -31.61 25.54
C ILE A 999 -3.77 -30.47 26.53
N LEU A 1000 -2.90 -30.31 27.53
CA LEU A 1000 -3.08 -29.27 28.55
C LEU A 1000 -2.98 -27.86 27.94
N LYS A 1001 -1.96 -27.60 27.12
CA LYS A 1001 -1.71 -26.30 26.50
C LYS A 1001 -2.85 -25.89 25.58
N PHE A 1002 -3.29 -26.76 24.68
CA PHE A 1002 -4.37 -26.47 23.73
C PHE A 1002 -5.68 -26.24 24.46
N THR A 1003 -5.95 -26.98 25.53
CA THR A 1003 -7.12 -26.73 26.38
C THR A 1003 -7.04 -25.33 27.01
N GLN A 1004 -5.94 -25.00 27.68
CA GLN A 1004 -5.78 -23.72 28.39
C GLN A 1004 -5.75 -22.48 27.48
N THR A 1005 -5.25 -22.62 26.26
CA THR A 1005 -4.95 -21.47 25.39
C THR A 1005 -5.83 -21.39 24.14
N LEU A 1006 -6.66 -22.40 23.86
CA LEU A 1006 -7.48 -22.45 22.66
C LEU A 1006 -8.87 -23.01 22.91
N VAL A 1007 -8.97 -24.28 23.33
CA VAL A 1007 -10.25 -25.00 23.46
C VAL A 1007 -10.77 -24.87 24.89
N ASN A 1008 -11.18 -23.66 25.23
CA ASN A 1008 -11.90 -23.36 26.46
C ASN A 1008 -12.89 -22.21 26.26
N PRO A 1009 -13.87 -22.04 27.17
CA PRO A 1009 -14.91 -21.02 27.02
C PRO A 1009 -14.41 -19.59 26.85
N SER A 1010 -13.39 -19.14 27.60
CA SER A 1010 -12.97 -17.74 27.58
C SER A 1010 -12.27 -17.33 26.28
N ILE A 1011 -11.70 -18.29 25.55
CA ILE A 1011 -11.04 -18.05 24.26
C ILE A 1011 -11.96 -18.38 23.08
N MET A 1012 -12.62 -19.54 23.10
CA MET A 1012 -13.33 -20.04 21.92
C MET A 1012 -14.75 -19.47 21.80
N PHE A 1013 -15.43 -19.10 22.90
CA PHE A 1013 -16.79 -18.56 22.80
C PHE A 1013 -16.85 -17.21 22.10
N PRO A 1014 -15.96 -16.22 22.38
CA PRO A 1014 -15.93 -14.98 21.63
C PRO A 1014 -15.77 -15.20 20.12
N TYR A 1015 -14.91 -16.14 19.72
CA TYR A 1015 -14.77 -16.54 18.32
C TYR A 1015 -16.08 -17.09 17.76
N ILE A 1016 -16.65 -18.10 18.42
CA ILE A 1016 -17.93 -18.73 18.04
C ILE A 1016 -19.02 -17.67 17.88
N ASP A 1017 -19.19 -16.81 18.87
CA ASP A 1017 -20.27 -15.81 18.87
C ASP A 1017 -20.12 -14.84 17.70
N SER A 1018 -18.90 -14.37 17.42
CA SER A 1018 -18.67 -13.51 16.25
C SER A 1018 -18.96 -14.20 14.91
N VAL A 1019 -18.65 -15.49 14.77
CA VAL A 1019 -18.97 -16.26 13.55
C VAL A 1019 -20.47 -16.53 13.46
N VAL A 1020 -21.13 -16.83 14.58
CA VAL A 1020 -22.58 -17.00 14.67
C VAL A 1020 -23.30 -15.75 14.22
N ASP A 1021 -22.90 -14.58 14.72
CA ASP A 1021 -23.47 -13.30 14.33
C ASP A 1021 -23.30 -13.03 12.84
N MET A 1022 -22.16 -13.42 12.27
CA MET A 1022 -21.90 -13.32 10.84
C MET A 1022 -22.83 -14.22 10.00
N ILE A 1023 -22.97 -15.50 10.37
CA ILE A 1023 -23.67 -16.49 9.52
C ILE A 1023 -25.16 -16.62 9.79
N ARG A 1024 -25.66 -16.16 10.94
CA ARG A 1024 -27.09 -16.27 11.33
C ARG A 1024 -28.08 -15.89 10.21
N PRO A 1025 -27.99 -14.70 9.58
CA PRO A 1025 -28.92 -14.34 8.50
C PRO A 1025 -28.79 -15.26 7.27
N GLU A 1026 -27.60 -15.81 7.02
CA GLU A 1026 -27.39 -16.77 5.93
C GLU A 1026 -27.90 -18.17 6.24
N VAL A 1027 -27.87 -18.59 7.50
CA VAL A 1027 -28.44 -19.87 7.95
C VAL A 1027 -29.96 -19.83 7.85
N GLU A 1028 -30.60 -18.74 8.28
CA GLU A 1028 -32.04 -18.54 8.14
C GLU A 1028 -32.46 -18.57 6.67
N TRP A 1029 -31.71 -17.86 5.82
CA TRP A 1029 -31.90 -17.89 4.37
C TRP A 1029 -31.72 -19.30 3.81
N ASP A 1030 -30.61 -19.98 4.12
CA ASP A 1030 -30.37 -21.36 3.68
C ASP A 1030 -31.49 -22.31 4.06
N GLN A 1031 -31.98 -22.22 5.30
CA GLN A 1031 -33.04 -23.10 5.82
C GLN A 1031 -34.37 -22.91 5.08
N SER A 1032 -34.63 -21.72 4.56
CA SER A 1032 -35.83 -21.39 3.78
C SER A 1032 -35.83 -21.92 2.34
N LEU A 1033 -34.66 -22.26 1.78
CA LEU A 1033 -34.51 -22.61 0.38
C LEU A 1033 -34.92 -24.06 0.08
N PRO A 1034 -35.44 -24.33 -1.14
CA PRO A 1034 -35.69 -25.69 -1.61
C PRO A 1034 -34.38 -26.46 -1.73
N ARG A 1035 -34.44 -27.76 -1.50
CA ARG A 1035 -33.27 -28.64 -1.60
C ARG A 1035 -33.10 -29.15 -3.04
N THR A 1036 -31.85 -29.30 -3.45
CA THR A 1036 -31.48 -29.65 -4.83
C THR A 1036 -31.38 -31.16 -5.07
N GLY A 1037 -31.34 -31.96 -4.01
CA GLY A 1037 -31.40 -33.41 -4.07
C GLY A 1037 -32.55 -33.95 -3.20
N GLU A 1038 -32.63 -35.28 -3.14
CA GLU A 1038 -33.59 -36.02 -2.34
C GLU A 1038 -32.91 -36.69 -1.14
N SER A 1039 -33.64 -36.89 -0.04
CA SER A 1039 -33.14 -37.73 1.05
C SER A 1039 -33.30 -39.20 0.64
N VAL A 1040 -32.18 -39.91 0.53
CA VAL A 1040 -32.15 -41.31 0.08
C VAL A 1040 -31.76 -42.22 1.24
N SER A 1041 -32.64 -43.14 1.62
CA SER A 1041 -32.30 -44.21 2.55
C SER A 1041 -31.53 -45.32 1.83
N LYS A 1042 -30.20 -45.33 1.91
CA LYS A 1042 -29.39 -46.48 1.50
C LYS A 1042 -28.63 -47.06 2.69
N PRO A 1043 -28.79 -48.36 3.01
CA PRO A 1043 -27.78 -49.05 3.79
C PRO A 1043 -26.52 -49.13 2.93
N PHE A 1044 -25.43 -48.50 3.40
CA PHE A 1044 -24.04 -48.65 2.94
C PHE A 1044 -23.87 -49.60 1.74
N GLY A 1045 -23.94 -49.07 0.52
CA GLY A 1045 -23.54 -49.78 -0.69
C GLY A 1045 -24.24 -51.11 -0.99
N GLY A 1046 -25.46 -51.37 -0.48
CA GLY A 1046 -26.16 -52.64 -0.73
C GLY A 1046 -25.64 -53.82 0.11
N VAL A 1047 -24.83 -53.56 1.15
CA VAL A 1047 -24.40 -54.55 2.12
C VAL A 1047 -25.47 -54.67 3.22
N ASN A 1048 -25.83 -55.90 3.60
CA ASN A 1048 -26.81 -56.15 4.66
C ASN A 1048 -26.38 -55.45 5.97
N ALA A 1049 -27.31 -54.75 6.62
CA ALA A 1049 -27.09 -54.07 7.91
C ALA A 1049 -26.49 -54.97 9.01
N SER A 1050 -26.72 -56.28 8.95
CA SER A 1050 -26.06 -57.26 9.83
C SER A 1050 -24.56 -57.33 9.60
N ALA A 1051 -24.11 -57.43 8.35
CA ALA A 1051 -22.70 -57.54 8.00
C ALA A 1051 -21.92 -56.26 8.37
N ILE A 1052 -22.55 -55.09 8.26
CA ILE A 1052 -21.94 -53.82 8.70
C ILE A 1052 -21.82 -53.76 10.22
N LYS A 1053 -22.82 -54.24 10.97
CA LYS A 1053 -22.73 -54.36 12.43
C LYS A 1053 -21.63 -55.33 12.86
N ASP A 1054 -21.44 -56.43 12.14
CA ASP A 1054 -20.38 -57.40 12.42
C ASP A 1054 -18.98 -56.85 12.05
N ILE A 1055 -18.87 -56.06 10.98
CA ILE A 1055 -17.64 -55.35 10.59
C ILE A 1055 -17.29 -54.25 11.60
N ILE A 1056 -18.28 -53.45 12.01
CA ILE A 1056 -18.11 -52.44 13.07
C ILE A 1056 -17.73 -53.12 14.39
N ARG A 1057 -18.30 -54.28 14.72
CA ARG A 1057 -17.91 -55.05 15.90
C ARG A 1057 -16.48 -55.60 15.81
N ALA A 1058 -15.98 -55.89 14.61
CA ALA A 1058 -14.65 -56.44 14.39
C ALA A 1058 -13.53 -55.38 14.31
N TYR A 1059 -13.83 -54.13 13.89
CA TYR A 1059 -12.83 -53.09 13.64
C TYR A 1059 -13.12 -51.74 14.33
N GLY A 1060 -14.32 -51.54 14.87
CA GLY A 1060 -14.70 -50.33 15.60
C GLY A 1060 -14.18 -50.37 17.03
N GLU A 1061 -13.67 -49.23 17.49
CA GLU A 1061 -13.25 -49.09 18.89
C GLU A 1061 -14.44 -49.16 19.85
N PRO A 1062 -14.23 -49.57 21.12
CA PRO A 1062 -15.29 -49.58 22.12
C PRO A 1062 -16.01 -48.24 22.22
N GLY A 1063 -17.34 -48.30 22.30
CA GLY A 1063 -18.19 -47.11 22.40
C GLY A 1063 -18.64 -46.51 21.06
N MET A 1064 -18.34 -47.14 19.92
CA MET A 1064 -18.96 -46.75 18.65
C MET A 1064 -20.48 -46.98 18.68
N MET A 1065 -21.24 -45.97 18.29
CA MET A 1065 -22.70 -45.96 18.22
C MET A 1065 -23.14 -45.41 16.84
N PRO A 1066 -23.19 -46.26 15.80
CA PRO A 1066 -23.51 -45.85 14.43
C PRO A 1066 -25.00 -45.49 14.32
N THR A 1067 -25.36 -44.30 14.78
CA THR A 1067 -26.71 -43.74 14.68
C THR A 1067 -26.69 -42.62 13.63
N PHE A 1068 -27.05 -42.96 12.39
CA PHE A 1068 -27.03 -42.04 11.24
C PHE A 1068 -28.37 -41.31 11.05
N ASN A 1069 -29.01 -40.89 12.14
CA ASN A 1069 -30.30 -40.20 12.04
C ASN A 1069 -30.08 -38.72 11.70
N GLU A 1070 -30.92 -38.19 10.80
CA GLU A 1070 -30.99 -36.74 10.57
C GLU A 1070 -31.29 -36.04 11.89
N LYS A 1071 -30.41 -35.11 12.25
CA LYS A 1071 -30.55 -34.25 13.42
C LYS A 1071 -31.64 -33.22 13.17
N THR A 1072 -32.52 -32.99 14.14
CA THR A 1072 -33.71 -32.13 13.99
C THR A 1072 -33.66 -30.86 14.84
N GLU A 1073 -32.59 -30.66 15.60
CA GLU A 1073 -32.41 -29.45 16.41
C GLU A 1073 -32.24 -28.19 15.54
N SER A 1074 -32.69 -27.06 16.08
CA SER A 1074 -32.49 -25.75 15.47
C SER A 1074 -31.03 -25.29 15.58
N PHE A 1075 -30.68 -24.28 14.80
CA PHE A 1075 -29.36 -23.63 14.82
C PHE A 1075 -28.95 -23.18 16.23
N ASP A 1076 -29.83 -22.47 16.94
CA ASP A 1076 -29.53 -21.99 18.29
C ASP A 1076 -29.42 -23.12 19.31
N ILE A 1077 -30.25 -24.18 19.18
CA ILE A 1077 -30.15 -25.35 20.06
C ILE A 1077 -28.83 -26.10 19.83
N ALA A 1078 -28.39 -26.21 18.58
CA ALA A 1078 -27.12 -26.85 18.24
C ALA A 1078 -25.89 -26.11 18.80
N ILE A 1079 -26.00 -24.80 19.09
CA ILE A 1079 -24.92 -23.96 19.61
C ILE A 1079 -25.01 -23.78 21.13
N ASN A 1080 -26.17 -23.32 21.63
CA ASN A 1080 -26.36 -22.83 23.00
C ASN A 1080 -27.46 -23.57 23.79
N GLY A 1081 -28.35 -24.31 23.13
CA GLY A 1081 -29.57 -24.82 23.77
C GLY A 1081 -29.41 -26.16 24.49
N PRO A 1082 -30.35 -26.51 25.39
CA PRO A 1082 -30.30 -27.77 26.14
C PRO A 1082 -30.48 -28.96 25.19
N TYR A 1083 -29.37 -29.59 24.82
CA TYR A 1083 -29.37 -30.72 23.90
C TYR A 1083 -28.28 -31.70 24.32
N ARG A 1084 -28.68 -32.92 24.68
CA ARG A 1084 -27.79 -34.04 25.01
C ARG A 1084 -28.43 -35.36 24.61
N LYS A 1085 -27.66 -36.19 23.92
CA LYS A 1085 -27.93 -37.58 23.57
C LYS A 1085 -26.67 -38.40 23.83
N GLU A 1086 -26.75 -39.72 23.67
CA GLU A 1086 -25.64 -40.64 23.92
C GLU A 1086 -24.38 -40.33 23.09
N THR A 1087 -24.52 -39.74 21.90
CA THR A 1087 -23.40 -39.41 20.98
C THR A 1087 -23.29 -37.93 20.63
N SER A 1088 -24.09 -37.06 21.27
CA SER A 1088 -24.10 -35.64 20.90
C SER A 1088 -24.55 -34.71 22.01
N VAL A 1089 -23.98 -33.52 22.04
CA VAL A 1089 -24.34 -32.38 22.89
C VAL A 1089 -24.22 -31.09 22.08
N ASN A 1090 -24.82 -29.98 22.51
CA ASN A 1090 -24.60 -28.70 21.82
C ASN A 1090 -23.11 -28.31 21.82
N LEU A 1091 -22.74 -27.45 20.89
CA LEU A 1091 -21.36 -27.08 20.59
C LEU A 1091 -20.64 -26.46 21.79
N LYS A 1092 -21.26 -25.50 22.49
CA LYS A 1092 -20.61 -24.79 23.61
C LYS A 1092 -20.49 -25.65 24.86
N ASP A 1093 -21.47 -26.50 25.15
CA ASP A 1093 -21.41 -27.43 26.28
C ASP A 1093 -20.31 -28.45 26.08
N PHE A 1094 -20.09 -28.95 24.86
CA PHE A 1094 -18.95 -29.83 24.58
C PHE A 1094 -17.62 -29.16 24.93
N ILE A 1095 -17.39 -27.93 24.45
CA ILE A 1095 -16.13 -27.20 24.69
C ILE A 1095 -15.93 -26.95 26.18
N ARG A 1096 -16.98 -26.51 26.90
CA ARG A 1096 -16.92 -26.26 28.33
C ARG A 1096 -16.58 -27.55 29.09
N GLU A 1097 -17.36 -28.61 28.89
CA GLU A 1097 -17.20 -29.86 29.62
C GLU A 1097 -15.87 -30.55 29.30
N LYS A 1098 -15.45 -30.59 28.03
CA LYS A 1098 -14.16 -31.16 27.65
C LYS A 1098 -13.01 -30.39 28.28
N SER A 1099 -13.06 -29.05 28.26
CA SER A 1099 -12.06 -28.22 28.91
C SER A 1099 -12.00 -28.44 30.42
N GLU A 1100 -13.15 -28.50 31.09
CA GLU A 1100 -13.24 -28.76 32.53
C GLU A 1100 -12.70 -30.14 32.89
N ASN A 1101 -13.07 -31.17 32.13
CA ASN A 1101 -12.63 -32.54 32.36
C ASN A 1101 -11.12 -32.70 32.17
N VAL A 1102 -10.54 -32.12 31.11
CA VAL A 1102 -9.08 -32.13 30.90
C VAL A 1102 -8.39 -31.41 32.05
N LEU A 1103 -8.80 -30.19 32.40
CA LEU A 1103 -8.17 -29.46 33.51
C LEU A 1103 -8.31 -30.21 34.83
N ALA A 1104 -9.46 -30.84 35.10
CA ALA A 1104 -9.67 -31.64 36.29
C ALA A 1104 -8.72 -32.85 36.33
N PHE A 1105 -8.54 -33.56 35.21
CA PHE A 1105 -7.62 -34.71 35.12
C PHE A 1105 -6.16 -34.31 35.42
N TYR A 1106 -5.69 -33.18 34.88
CA TYR A 1106 -4.32 -32.70 35.09
C TYR A 1106 -4.07 -31.99 36.44
N ASN A 1107 -5.13 -31.55 37.12
CA ASN A 1107 -5.03 -30.90 38.44
C ASN A 1107 -5.13 -31.87 39.63
N GLN A 1108 -5.29 -33.17 39.40
CA GLN A 1108 -5.31 -34.15 40.50
C GLN A 1108 -3.92 -34.22 41.17
N PRO A 1109 -3.81 -34.10 42.50
CA PRO A 1109 -2.54 -34.25 43.20
C PRO A 1109 -1.97 -35.63 42.93
N ASN A 1110 -0.77 -35.68 42.35
CA ASN A 1110 -0.03 -36.88 41.95
C ASN A 1110 -0.23 -38.06 42.90
N THR A 1111 -1.22 -38.89 42.59
CA THR A 1111 -1.33 -40.26 43.08
C THR A 1111 -1.15 -41.14 41.86
N SER A 1112 0.13 -41.31 41.51
CA SER A 1112 0.65 -42.22 40.47
C SER A 1112 -0.10 -42.23 39.13
N LEU A 1113 0.30 -41.32 38.23
CA LEU A 1113 0.15 -41.46 36.77
C LEU A 1113 1.20 -42.43 36.22
#